data_AF-A0A9R1A9T0-F1
#
_entry.id   AF-A0A9R1A9T0-F1
#
_cell.length_a   1.000
_cell.length_b   1.000
_cell.length_c   1.000
_cell.angle_alpha   90.00
_cell.angle_beta   90.00
_cell.angle_gamma   90.00
#
_symmetry.space_group_name_H-M   'P 1'
#
loop_
_entity.id
_entity.type
_entity.pdbx_description
1 polymer ?
#
loop_
_entity_poly.entity_id
_entity_poly.type
_entity_poly.pdbx_seq_one_letter_code
_entity_poly.pdbx_strand_id
1 'polypeptide(L)'
;MVVVDAAEFGAEGFDPKRWINAALDARHPSEPLDRFLADAEERLRAAADDAGAALERDSADALRRVPLACRDALRLRDDALALRSHLASVLQSLSQAEGSSAESITALARIDTVKQRMEAAYTTLQDAAGLAQLSQSVEDVFSSGDLPKAAETLATMRHCLSAVGEVAEFANVRKQLEVLEERLDEMVQPRLLDALSNRKIDAVQDLRGILTRIGRFKSLEVQYTKIHIKPLKKLWEDFDLKQRASRAEVEKRGGEITSVSFSSWLPSFYDETLLYLEQEWKWCLTAFPEEYRSLVPKVLVETMNELNSSFVSRVNVATGDAVPETRSVAKGVLDVISGDLPKSIKLQNKHLAALIELHNMTGTFARNIQHLFSESDLGVVLSTLKAIYSPYETFKMRYGQMERAVLSAAMAGIDIRGAISRGLGAQGIELSETVRRMEESIPQMIVLLEAAVERCISLTGGSEADELVLALDDVMLQYISNLQETLKSLRMVCGLDNTTHTDALKKDAGLEKKEAPRLVDVSEEEEWSIVQGALQVLTVADCLTSRTSVFEASLRATLARIGTNFSLSGFGSSMDKLSAGTADDNSGAPLGGRAALDIATIRLTNLPDKSKKLLTVLEQSKDPRFHALPVTSQRVAAFSDKVNELVYDVLISKVRQRLSEIARLPIWSSVEEQGGLPLPSFSAYPQAYVTSVGEYLLTLPQQLEPLAEGISGSEAGNDEAQFFATEWIFKVAEGATALFMEQLRGIHYITDRGAQQLAADIEYLNNVLSALSMPIPPFLSTFHACISTPRDQVRDLIKSDGGTQLDLPTAHLVSKIRRISLE
;
A
#
# COMPACT_ATOMS: atom_id res chain seq x y z
N MET A 1 21.29 -31.65 -12.42
CA MET A 1 22.09 -30.97 -13.45
C MET A 1 21.86 -29.47 -13.26
N VAL A 2 22.84 -28.75 -12.69
CA VAL A 2 22.70 -27.32 -12.39
C VAL A 2 22.86 -26.53 -13.69
N VAL A 3 21.83 -25.78 -14.07
CA VAL A 3 21.88 -24.78 -15.15
C VAL A 3 22.36 -23.49 -14.50
N VAL A 4 23.46 -22.92 -15.01
CA VAL A 4 24.02 -21.67 -14.51
C VAL A 4 23.30 -20.52 -15.22
N ASP A 5 22.49 -19.74 -14.51
CA ASP A 5 21.89 -18.52 -15.04
C ASP A 5 22.86 -17.35 -14.86
N ALA A 6 23.37 -16.80 -15.96
CA ALA A 6 24.34 -15.70 -15.95
C ALA A 6 23.76 -14.39 -15.37
N ALA A 7 22.43 -14.27 -15.28
CA ALA A 7 21.76 -13.10 -14.72
C ALA A 7 21.97 -12.94 -13.20
N GLU A 8 22.16 -14.05 -12.47
CA GLU A 8 22.34 -14.03 -11.00
C GLU A 8 23.68 -13.38 -10.58
N PHE A 9 24.72 -13.49 -11.41
CA PHE A 9 26.06 -12.93 -11.13
C PHE A 9 26.15 -11.42 -11.35
N GLY A 10 25.18 -10.81 -12.04
CA GLY A 10 25.12 -9.37 -12.29
C GLY A 10 24.43 -8.56 -11.20
N ALA A 11 23.86 -9.21 -10.17
CA ALA A 11 23.15 -8.55 -9.09
C ALA A 11 24.13 -7.93 -8.07
N GLU A 12 23.90 -6.67 -7.66
CA GLU A 12 24.77 -5.92 -6.73
C GLU A 12 24.90 -6.57 -5.33
N GLY A 13 24.03 -7.53 -4.98
CA GLY A 13 24.04 -8.28 -3.72
C GLY A 13 24.38 -9.76 -3.86
N PHE A 14 25.08 -10.17 -4.92
CA PHE A 14 25.45 -11.57 -5.12
C PHE A 14 26.41 -12.06 -4.03
N ASP A 15 25.95 -13.01 -3.21
CA ASP A 15 26.74 -13.69 -2.17
C ASP A 15 27.31 -15.01 -2.71
N PRO A 16 28.63 -15.10 -3.02
CA PRO A 16 29.23 -16.31 -3.58
C PRO A 16 29.10 -17.52 -2.66
N LYS A 17 29.13 -17.29 -1.34
CA LYS A 17 29.01 -18.36 -0.33
C LYS A 17 27.61 -18.97 -0.32
N ARG A 18 26.56 -18.15 -0.44
CA ARG A 18 25.17 -18.62 -0.48
C ARG A 18 24.89 -19.39 -1.76
N TRP A 19 25.41 -18.91 -2.88
CA TRP A 19 25.29 -19.58 -4.17
C TRP A 19 26.03 -20.92 -4.19
N ILE A 20 27.28 -20.98 -3.69
CA ILE A 20 28.04 -22.23 -3.58
C ILE A 20 27.31 -23.23 -2.66
N ASN A 21 26.79 -22.78 -1.52
CA ASN A 21 26.05 -23.66 -0.60
C ASN A 21 24.76 -24.20 -1.25
N ALA A 22 23.99 -23.36 -1.95
CA ALA A 22 22.80 -23.79 -2.69
C ALA A 22 23.14 -24.76 -3.84
N ALA A 23 24.25 -24.55 -4.54
CA ALA A 23 24.74 -25.45 -5.58
C ALA A 23 25.22 -26.79 -5.01
N LEU A 24 25.79 -26.79 -3.79
CA LEU A 24 26.18 -27.99 -3.05
C LEU A 24 24.97 -28.76 -2.49
N ASP A 25 23.91 -28.06 -2.09
CA ASP A 25 22.65 -28.68 -1.64
C ASP A 25 21.88 -29.34 -2.80
N ALA A 26 22.06 -28.85 -4.03
CA ALA A 26 21.51 -29.45 -5.25
C ALA A 26 22.26 -30.72 -5.73
N ARG A 27 23.29 -31.17 -5.00
CA ARG A 27 24.10 -32.36 -5.33
C ARG A 27 23.33 -33.66 -5.08
N HIS A 28 23.48 -34.62 -5.99
CA HIS A 28 22.97 -35.98 -5.78
C HIS A 28 23.87 -36.74 -4.77
N PRO A 29 23.33 -37.48 -3.78
CA PRO A 29 24.13 -38.11 -2.70
C PRO A 29 25.22 -39.11 -3.12
N SER A 30 25.24 -39.52 -4.40
CA SER A 30 26.12 -40.56 -4.93
C SER A 30 27.36 -40.06 -5.70
N GLU A 31 27.45 -38.77 -6.00
CA GLU A 31 28.62 -38.21 -6.72
C GLU A 31 29.69 -37.75 -5.74
N PRO A 32 30.99 -38.04 -5.93
CA PRO A 32 32.05 -37.49 -5.08
C PRO A 32 32.15 -35.97 -5.22
N LEU A 33 32.34 -35.27 -4.10
CA LEU A 33 32.32 -33.81 -4.00
C LEU A 33 33.32 -33.15 -4.96
N ASP A 34 34.52 -33.71 -5.06
CA ASP A 34 35.61 -33.18 -5.89
C ASP A 34 35.26 -33.19 -7.38
N ARG A 35 34.48 -34.19 -7.83
CA ARG A 35 34.06 -34.30 -9.23
C ARG A 35 32.96 -33.28 -9.57
N PHE A 36 32.00 -33.08 -8.66
CA PHE A 36 30.95 -32.09 -8.84
C PHE A 36 31.49 -30.66 -8.83
N LEU A 37 32.45 -30.37 -7.95
CA LEU A 37 33.13 -29.08 -7.92
C LEU A 37 33.97 -28.83 -9.18
N ALA A 38 34.71 -29.84 -9.66
CA ALA A 38 35.45 -29.74 -10.91
C ALA A 38 34.53 -29.50 -12.12
N ASP A 39 33.40 -30.20 -12.21
CA ASP A 39 32.42 -30.03 -13.29
C ASP A 39 31.74 -28.65 -13.22
N ALA A 40 31.45 -28.13 -12.02
CA ALA A 40 30.90 -26.79 -11.83
C ALA A 40 31.92 -25.70 -12.19
N GLU A 41 33.18 -25.88 -11.81
CA GLU A 41 34.29 -25.00 -12.16
C GLU A 41 34.54 -24.96 -13.67
N GLU A 42 34.50 -26.12 -14.35
CA GLU A 42 34.62 -26.21 -15.81
C GLU A 42 33.48 -25.47 -16.52
N ARG A 43 32.23 -25.59 -16.02
CA ARG A 43 31.06 -24.88 -16.58
C ARG A 43 31.10 -23.38 -16.33
N LEU A 44 31.51 -22.94 -15.14
CA LEU A 44 31.68 -21.52 -14.85
C LEU A 44 32.78 -20.90 -15.72
N ARG A 45 33.88 -21.63 -15.92
CA ARG A 45 34.96 -21.22 -16.82
C ARG A 45 34.47 -21.12 -18.27
N ALA A 46 33.73 -22.12 -18.75
CA ALA A 46 33.16 -22.09 -20.10
C ALA A 46 32.17 -20.93 -20.28
N ALA A 47 31.29 -20.67 -19.31
CA ALA A 47 30.36 -19.54 -19.37
C ALA A 47 31.07 -18.18 -19.32
N ALA A 48 32.15 -18.05 -18.55
CA ALA A 48 32.98 -16.84 -18.52
C ALA A 48 33.71 -16.62 -19.86
N ASP A 49 34.26 -17.68 -20.45
CA ASP A 49 34.92 -17.64 -21.74
C ASP A 49 33.93 -17.29 -22.87
N ASP A 50 32.72 -17.85 -22.84
CA ASP A 50 31.65 -17.55 -23.80
C ASP A 50 31.16 -16.10 -23.69
N ALA A 51 30.97 -15.60 -22.46
CA ALA A 51 30.61 -14.20 -22.21
C ALA A 51 31.72 -13.24 -22.66
N GLY A 52 32.99 -13.57 -22.40
CA GLY A 52 34.14 -12.84 -22.89
C GLY A 52 34.19 -12.80 -24.42
N ALA A 53 34.01 -13.94 -25.08
CA ALA A 53 33.99 -14.04 -26.53
C ALA A 53 32.81 -13.29 -27.18
N ALA A 54 31.64 -13.27 -26.53
CA ALA A 54 30.49 -12.48 -26.97
C ALA A 54 30.79 -10.97 -26.87
N LEU A 55 31.34 -10.52 -25.74
CA LEU A 55 31.70 -9.13 -25.53
C LEU A 55 32.79 -8.65 -26.52
N GLU A 56 33.80 -9.47 -26.79
CA GLU A 56 34.82 -9.17 -27.81
C GLU A 56 34.22 -9.08 -29.21
N ARG A 57 33.30 -9.98 -29.56
CA ARG A 57 32.61 -9.95 -30.86
C ARG A 57 31.75 -8.70 -31.02
N ASP A 58 30.94 -8.38 -30.01
CA ASP A 58 30.02 -7.24 -30.04
C ASP A 58 30.78 -5.90 -29.99
N SER A 59 31.85 -5.82 -29.20
CA SER A 59 32.71 -4.63 -29.18
C SER A 59 33.45 -4.43 -30.50
N ALA A 60 33.96 -5.50 -31.13
CA ALA A 60 34.59 -5.42 -32.46
C ALA A 60 33.58 -4.99 -33.54
N ASP A 61 32.35 -5.48 -33.48
CA ASP A 61 31.28 -5.10 -34.40
C ASP A 61 30.82 -3.65 -34.16
N ALA A 62 30.71 -3.21 -32.91
CA ALA A 62 30.40 -1.82 -32.57
C ALA A 62 31.50 -0.86 -33.07
N LEU A 63 32.78 -1.19 -32.86
CA LEU A 63 33.91 -0.42 -33.35
C LEU A 63 33.95 -0.30 -34.88
N ARG A 64 33.39 -1.28 -35.61
CA ARG A 64 33.28 -1.23 -37.07
C ARG A 64 32.04 -0.47 -37.55
N ARG A 65 30.87 -0.73 -36.94
CA ARG A 65 29.58 -0.22 -37.42
C ARG A 65 29.33 1.24 -37.03
N VAL A 66 29.74 1.66 -35.83
CA VAL A 66 29.49 3.02 -35.35
C VAL A 66 30.17 4.08 -36.22
N PRO A 67 31.47 3.96 -36.60
CA PRO A 67 32.09 4.93 -37.49
C PRO A 67 31.48 4.95 -38.89
N LEU A 68 31.06 3.80 -39.42
CA LEU A 68 30.38 3.70 -40.72
C LEU A 68 29.02 4.40 -40.69
N ALA A 69 28.21 4.15 -39.65
CA ALA A 69 26.93 4.80 -39.46
C ALA A 69 27.08 6.32 -39.30
N CYS A 70 28.09 6.78 -38.55
CA CYS A 70 28.41 8.21 -38.45
C CYS A 70 28.79 8.82 -39.80
N ARG A 71 29.61 8.13 -40.61
CA ARG A 71 29.98 8.58 -41.96
C ARG A 71 28.77 8.65 -42.89
N ASP A 72 27.91 7.65 -42.84
CA ASP A 72 26.71 7.59 -43.69
C ASP A 72 25.69 8.65 -43.28
N ALA A 73 25.54 8.94 -41.98
CA ALA A 73 24.71 10.04 -41.48
C ALA A 73 25.24 11.42 -41.92
N LEU A 74 26.57 11.61 -41.91
CA LEU A 74 27.20 12.83 -42.43
C LEU A 74 27.00 12.97 -43.94
N ARG A 75 27.13 11.87 -44.69
CA ARG A 75 26.86 11.85 -46.14
C ARG A 75 25.40 12.18 -46.45
N LEU A 76 24.45 11.58 -45.72
CA LEU A 76 23.02 11.89 -45.83
C LEU A 76 22.72 13.36 -45.57
N ARG A 77 23.38 13.95 -44.57
CA ARG A 77 23.25 15.39 -44.29
C ARG A 77 23.77 16.22 -45.45
N ASP A 78 24.93 15.88 -46.01
CA ASP A 78 25.53 16.64 -47.10
C ASP A 78 24.70 16.48 -48.40
N ASP A 79 24.17 15.29 -48.68
CA ASP A 79 23.23 15.03 -49.77
C ASP A 79 21.92 15.81 -49.59
N ALA A 80 21.39 15.88 -48.35
CA ALA A 80 20.20 16.69 -48.04
C ALA A 80 20.46 18.20 -48.24
N LEU A 81 21.65 18.68 -47.89
CA LEU A 81 22.04 20.08 -48.13
C LEU A 81 22.20 20.39 -49.62
N ALA A 82 22.77 19.46 -50.39
CA ALA A 82 22.86 19.56 -51.85
C ALA A 82 21.48 19.51 -52.51
N LEU A 83 20.59 18.65 -52.02
CA LEU A 83 19.20 18.56 -52.49
C LEU A 83 18.45 19.85 -52.17
N ARG A 84 18.67 20.45 -50.99
CA ARG A 84 18.09 21.75 -50.63
C ARG A 84 18.58 22.87 -51.54
N SER A 85 19.87 22.92 -51.89
CA SER A 85 20.39 23.94 -52.81
C SER A 85 19.87 23.72 -54.24
N HIS A 86 19.75 22.47 -54.68
CA HIS A 86 19.11 22.12 -55.95
C HIS A 86 17.64 22.50 -55.97
N LEU A 87 16.88 22.22 -54.91
CA LEU A 87 15.48 22.63 -54.79
C LEU A 87 15.34 24.15 -54.75
N ALA A 88 16.24 24.87 -54.09
CA ALA A 88 16.22 26.34 -54.11
C ALA A 88 16.48 26.89 -55.53
N SER A 89 17.41 26.29 -56.26
CA SER A 89 17.68 26.59 -57.68
C SER A 89 16.48 26.27 -58.58
N VAL A 90 15.86 25.11 -58.39
CA VAL A 90 14.66 24.70 -59.11
C VAL A 90 13.48 25.61 -58.76
N LEU A 91 13.30 26.02 -57.51
CA LEU A 91 12.27 26.99 -57.13
C LEU A 91 12.54 28.36 -57.75
N GLN A 92 13.81 28.76 -57.88
CA GLN A 92 14.16 30.00 -58.54
C GLN A 92 13.90 29.93 -60.06
N SER A 93 14.23 28.80 -60.72
CA SER A 93 13.89 28.58 -62.12
C SER A 93 12.38 28.40 -62.33
N LEU A 94 11.67 27.78 -61.38
CA LEU A 94 10.22 27.68 -61.36
C LEU A 94 9.59 29.06 -61.18
N SER A 95 10.13 29.95 -60.34
CA SER A 95 9.63 31.32 -60.20
C SER A 95 9.82 32.16 -61.47
N GLN A 96 10.93 31.94 -62.20
CA GLN A 96 11.15 32.56 -63.51
C GLN A 96 10.26 31.96 -64.59
N ALA A 97 10.02 30.65 -64.55
CA ALA A 97 9.11 29.95 -65.46
C ALA A 97 7.63 30.19 -65.14
N GLU A 98 7.27 30.42 -63.88
CA GLU A 98 5.96 30.89 -63.41
C GLU A 98 5.69 32.28 -63.96
N GLY A 99 6.69 33.16 -64.07
CA GLY A 99 6.51 34.47 -64.72
C GLY A 99 5.94 34.39 -66.15
N SER A 100 6.35 33.40 -66.97
CA SER A 100 5.86 33.23 -68.36
C SER A 100 4.78 32.15 -68.52
N SER A 101 4.74 31.17 -67.64
CA SER A 101 3.83 30.02 -67.72
C SER A 101 2.64 30.13 -66.76
N ALA A 102 2.68 30.99 -65.73
CA ALA A 102 1.55 31.20 -64.83
C ALA A 102 0.34 31.81 -65.55
N GLU A 103 0.51 32.65 -66.57
CA GLU A 103 -0.64 33.13 -67.36
C GLU A 103 -1.33 31.98 -68.12
N SER A 104 -0.56 31.06 -68.71
CA SER A 104 -1.09 29.90 -69.42
C SER A 104 -1.64 28.82 -68.47
N ILE A 105 -0.99 28.58 -67.34
CA ILE A 105 -1.43 27.63 -66.31
C ILE A 105 -2.66 28.16 -65.57
N THR A 106 -2.75 29.46 -65.28
CA THR A 106 -3.97 30.07 -64.71
C THR A 106 -5.12 30.03 -65.70
N ALA A 107 -4.88 30.20 -67.01
CA ALA A 107 -5.90 30.01 -68.03
C ALA A 107 -6.38 28.53 -68.11
N LEU A 108 -5.46 27.56 -68.08
CA LEU A 108 -5.80 26.14 -68.05
C LEU A 108 -6.51 25.74 -66.75
N ALA A 109 -6.10 26.26 -65.60
CA ALA A 109 -6.78 26.05 -64.32
C ALA A 109 -8.18 26.69 -64.32
N ARG A 110 -8.37 27.85 -64.96
CA ARG A 110 -9.70 28.44 -65.16
C ARG A 110 -10.59 27.56 -66.05
N ILE A 111 -10.03 26.95 -67.10
CA ILE A 111 -10.78 26.03 -67.96
C ILE A 111 -11.10 24.72 -67.24
N ASP A 112 -10.14 24.16 -66.49
CA ASP A 112 -10.35 22.92 -65.73
C ASP A 112 -11.35 23.12 -64.60
N THR A 113 -11.30 24.25 -63.89
CA THR A 113 -12.32 24.60 -62.88
C THR A 113 -13.71 24.79 -63.50
N VAL A 114 -13.81 25.35 -64.71
CA VAL A 114 -15.09 25.42 -65.44
C VAL A 114 -15.55 24.04 -65.87
N LYS A 115 -14.65 23.18 -66.38
CA LYS A 115 -14.96 21.81 -66.77
C LYS A 115 -15.46 20.98 -65.57
N GLN A 116 -14.74 21.00 -64.45
CA GLN A 116 -15.15 20.32 -63.22
C GLN A 116 -16.50 20.84 -62.71
N ARG A 117 -16.76 22.15 -62.80
CA ARG A 117 -18.07 22.74 -62.46
C ARG A 117 -19.17 22.30 -63.42
N MET A 118 -18.90 22.19 -64.72
CA MET A 118 -19.86 21.71 -65.71
C MET A 118 -20.14 20.21 -65.56
N GLU A 119 -19.12 19.40 -65.29
CA GLU A 119 -19.28 17.97 -65.03
C GLU A 119 -20.07 17.74 -63.73
N ALA A 120 -19.78 18.49 -62.67
CA ALA A 120 -20.56 18.45 -61.42
C ALA A 120 -22.01 18.96 -61.62
N ALA A 121 -22.22 19.99 -62.44
CA ALA A 121 -23.56 20.47 -62.77
C ALA A 121 -24.34 19.45 -63.62
N TYR A 122 -23.66 18.73 -64.51
CA TYR A 122 -24.27 17.69 -65.32
C TYR A 122 -24.67 16.47 -64.48
N THR A 123 -23.79 15.99 -63.59
CA THR A 123 -24.11 14.87 -62.68
C THR A 123 -25.24 15.24 -61.73
N THR A 124 -25.22 16.43 -61.12
CA THR A 124 -26.31 16.90 -60.25
C THR A 124 -27.65 17.01 -60.97
N LEU A 125 -27.69 17.47 -62.23
CA LEU A 125 -28.92 17.52 -63.02
C LEU A 125 -29.42 16.13 -63.43
N GLN A 126 -28.51 15.23 -63.78
CA GLN A 126 -28.86 13.84 -64.09
C GLN A 126 -29.43 13.12 -62.86
N ASP A 127 -28.83 13.34 -61.68
CA ASP A 127 -29.29 12.79 -60.41
C ASP A 127 -30.61 13.41 -59.94
N ALA A 128 -30.83 14.71 -60.19
CA ALA A 128 -32.11 15.37 -59.92
C ALA A 128 -33.26 14.84 -60.80
N ALA A 129 -32.98 14.58 -62.09
CA ALA A 129 -33.94 13.96 -63.00
C ALA A 129 -34.27 12.51 -62.59
N GLY A 130 -33.23 11.75 -62.20
CA GLY A 130 -33.40 10.40 -61.65
C GLY A 130 -34.22 10.38 -60.35
N LEU A 131 -34.04 11.38 -59.47
CA LEU A 131 -34.76 11.48 -58.21
C LEU A 131 -36.27 11.66 -58.40
N ALA A 132 -36.68 12.52 -59.35
CA ALA A 132 -38.10 12.76 -59.64
C ALA A 132 -38.78 11.50 -60.15
N GLN A 133 -38.12 10.77 -61.07
CA GLN A 133 -38.64 9.50 -61.59
C GLN A 133 -38.71 8.42 -60.51
N LEU A 134 -37.68 8.30 -59.66
CA LEU A 134 -37.67 7.35 -58.56
C LEU A 134 -38.76 7.66 -57.55
N SER A 135 -38.99 8.93 -57.19
CA SER A 135 -40.04 9.33 -56.23
C SER A 135 -41.44 8.92 -56.66
N GLN A 136 -41.73 8.92 -57.96
CA GLN A 136 -43.01 8.49 -58.51
C GLN A 136 -43.16 6.95 -58.52
N SER A 137 -42.07 6.22 -58.70
CA SER A 137 -42.05 4.75 -58.77
C SER A 137 -41.97 4.05 -57.40
N VAL A 138 -41.55 4.76 -56.35
CA VAL A 138 -41.28 4.15 -55.03
C VAL A 138 -42.57 3.69 -54.35
N GLU A 139 -43.67 4.45 -54.46
CA GLU A 139 -44.96 4.04 -53.88
C GLU A 139 -45.49 2.74 -54.52
N ASP A 140 -45.27 2.54 -55.82
CA ASP A 140 -45.63 1.32 -56.54
C ASP A 140 -44.77 0.13 -56.06
N VAL A 141 -43.47 0.33 -55.85
CA VAL A 141 -42.56 -0.71 -55.33
C VAL A 141 -42.94 -1.12 -53.90
N PHE A 142 -43.36 -0.19 -53.03
CA PHE A 142 -43.87 -0.54 -51.70
C PHE A 142 -45.19 -1.32 -51.76
N SER A 143 -46.06 -1.03 -52.73
CA SER A 143 -47.31 -1.78 -52.92
C SER A 143 -47.09 -3.23 -53.38
N SER A 144 -45.98 -3.48 -54.08
CA SER A 144 -45.60 -4.82 -54.55
C SER A 144 -45.11 -5.76 -53.44
N GLY A 145 -44.71 -5.23 -52.27
CA GLY A 145 -44.22 -6.01 -51.13
C GLY A 145 -42.78 -6.56 -51.27
N ASP A 146 -42.09 -6.26 -52.37
CA ASP A 146 -40.70 -6.63 -52.62
C ASP A 146 -39.72 -5.71 -51.85
N LEU A 147 -39.49 -6.05 -50.58
CA LEU A 147 -38.54 -5.36 -49.68
C LEU A 147 -37.11 -5.15 -50.26
N PRO A 148 -36.48 -6.09 -50.99
CA PRO A 148 -35.13 -5.86 -51.51
C PRO A 148 -35.09 -4.80 -52.62
N LYS A 149 -36.11 -4.76 -53.49
CA LYS A 149 -36.21 -3.74 -54.53
C LYS A 149 -36.52 -2.37 -53.94
N ALA A 150 -37.38 -2.31 -52.93
CA ALA A 150 -37.64 -1.08 -52.19
C ALA A 150 -36.35 -0.52 -51.55
N ALA A 151 -35.52 -1.39 -50.94
CA ALA A 151 -34.24 -0.99 -50.37
C ALA A 151 -33.23 -0.46 -51.42
N GLU A 152 -33.19 -1.07 -52.61
CA GLU A 152 -32.37 -0.58 -53.72
C GLU A 152 -32.83 0.80 -54.20
N THR A 153 -34.14 1.01 -54.34
CA THR A 153 -34.69 2.32 -54.72
C THR A 153 -34.44 3.41 -53.68
N LEU A 154 -34.47 3.08 -52.38
CA LEU A 154 -34.13 4.04 -51.31
C LEU A 154 -32.64 4.35 -51.28
N ALA A 155 -31.78 3.36 -51.51
CA ALA A 155 -30.32 3.55 -51.56
C ALA A 155 -29.90 4.43 -52.75
N THR A 156 -30.51 4.24 -53.92
CA THR A 156 -30.26 5.10 -55.08
C THR A 156 -30.80 6.51 -54.85
N MET A 157 -31.99 6.68 -54.26
CA MET A 157 -32.49 7.98 -53.84
C MET A 157 -31.55 8.70 -52.87
N ARG A 158 -30.97 7.98 -51.90
CA ARG A 158 -30.00 8.54 -50.95
C ARG A 158 -28.71 8.99 -51.66
N HIS A 159 -28.21 8.20 -52.60
CA HIS A 159 -27.05 8.57 -53.41
C HIS A 159 -27.33 9.82 -54.24
N CYS A 160 -28.46 9.86 -54.95
CA CYS A 160 -28.88 11.01 -55.74
C CYS A 160 -29.09 12.27 -54.88
N LEU A 161 -29.67 12.15 -53.67
CA LEU A 161 -29.80 13.28 -52.74
C LEU A 161 -28.46 13.79 -52.21
N SER A 162 -27.47 12.91 -52.03
CA SER A 162 -26.12 13.31 -51.62
C SER A 162 -25.37 14.07 -52.70
N ALA A 163 -25.59 13.72 -53.98
CA ALA A 163 -25.00 14.39 -55.12
C ALA A 163 -25.61 15.78 -55.37
N VAL A 164 -26.94 15.92 -55.17
CA VAL A 164 -27.70 17.15 -55.46
C VAL A 164 -27.50 18.25 -54.39
N GLY A 165 -27.06 17.92 -53.17
CA GLY A 165 -26.76 18.90 -52.13
C GLY A 165 -28.00 19.58 -51.50
N GLU A 166 -27.80 20.69 -50.79
CA GLU A 166 -28.82 21.42 -50.01
C GLU A 166 -29.64 22.40 -50.87
N VAL A 167 -30.49 21.87 -51.75
CA VAL A 167 -31.48 22.69 -52.48
C VAL A 167 -32.85 22.55 -51.80
N ALA A 168 -33.50 23.68 -51.50
CA ALA A 168 -34.71 23.75 -50.67
C ALA A 168 -35.91 22.96 -51.24
N GLU A 169 -35.99 22.78 -52.56
CA GLU A 169 -37.04 22.01 -53.23
C GLU A 169 -36.96 20.50 -52.93
N PHE A 170 -35.77 19.98 -52.62
CA PHE A 170 -35.55 18.57 -52.27
C PHE A 170 -35.60 18.30 -50.77
N ALA A 171 -35.81 19.33 -49.93
CA ALA A 171 -36.00 19.16 -48.49
C ALA A 171 -37.27 18.35 -48.17
N ASN A 172 -38.33 18.51 -48.97
CA ASN A 172 -39.54 17.70 -48.86
C ASN A 172 -39.30 16.23 -49.25
N VAL A 173 -38.46 15.99 -50.27
CA VAL A 173 -38.10 14.62 -50.71
C VAL A 173 -37.20 13.93 -49.69
N ARG A 174 -36.31 14.65 -48.99
CA ARG A 174 -35.54 14.09 -47.86
C ARG A 174 -36.45 13.66 -46.71
N LYS A 175 -37.42 14.49 -46.33
CA LYS A 175 -38.41 14.12 -45.30
C LYS A 175 -39.26 12.92 -45.73
N GLN A 176 -39.65 12.86 -47.00
CA GLN A 176 -40.33 11.69 -47.56
C GLN A 176 -39.44 10.45 -47.55
N LEU A 177 -38.15 10.58 -47.85
CA LEU A 177 -37.18 9.49 -47.74
C LEU A 177 -37.08 8.99 -46.28
N GLU A 178 -36.95 9.88 -45.31
CA GLU A 178 -36.92 9.51 -43.88
C GLU A 178 -38.18 8.73 -43.45
N VAL A 179 -39.36 9.17 -43.89
CA VAL A 179 -40.65 8.50 -43.61
C VAL A 179 -40.74 7.15 -44.32
N LEU A 180 -40.27 7.04 -45.56
CA LEU A 180 -40.27 5.77 -46.31
C LEU A 180 -39.25 4.78 -45.74
N GLU A 181 -38.10 5.27 -45.27
CA GLU A 181 -37.14 4.47 -44.52
C GLU A 181 -37.70 4.00 -43.16
N GLU A 182 -38.44 4.85 -42.43
CA GLU A 182 -39.17 4.47 -41.21
C GLU A 182 -40.22 3.40 -41.49
N ARG A 183 -41.03 3.59 -42.53
CA ARG A 183 -42.04 2.63 -42.93
C ARG A 183 -41.45 1.28 -43.35
N LEU A 184 -40.33 1.29 -44.07
CA LEU A 184 -39.65 0.04 -44.43
C LEU A 184 -39.04 -0.65 -43.20
N ASP A 185 -38.44 0.11 -42.28
CA ASP A 185 -37.94 -0.41 -41.00
C ASP A 185 -39.07 -1.06 -40.17
N GLU A 186 -40.23 -0.40 -40.06
CA GLU A 186 -41.42 -0.96 -39.41
C GLU A 186 -41.93 -2.26 -40.06
N MET A 187 -41.84 -2.38 -41.40
CA MET A 187 -42.21 -3.61 -42.11
C MET A 187 -41.17 -4.73 -41.97
N VAL A 188 -39.89 -4.37 -41.83
CA VAL A 188 -38.78 -5.30 -41.69
C VAL A 188 -38.67 -5.83 -40.25
N GLN A 189 -38.94 -5.02 -39.23
CA GLN A 189 -38.87 -5.40 -37.81
C GLN A 189 -39.62 -6.69 -37.44
N PRO A 190 -40.92 -6.87 -37.74
CA PRO A 190 -41.66 -8.08 -37.36
C PRO A 190 -41.18 -9.31 -38.13
N ARG A 191 -40.75 -9.15 -39.39
CA ARG A 191 -40.19 -10.25 -40.19
C ARG A 191 -38.80 -10.66 -39.71
N LEU A 192 -38.00 -9.69 -39.28
CA LEU A 192 -36.71 -9.92 -38.64
C LEU A 192 -36.89 -10.64 -37.30
N LEU A 193 -37.87 -10.22 -36.49
CA LEU A 193 -38.19 -10.87 -35.22
C LEU A 193 -38.59 -12.34 -35.41
N ASP A 194 -39.44 -12.64 -36.39
CA ASP A 194 -39.84 -14.03 -36.71
C ASP A 194 -38.69 -14.86 -37.29
N ALA A 195 -37.83 -14.25 -38.12
CA ALA A 195 -36.66 -14.92 -38.68
C ALA A 195 -35.61 -15.24 -37.61
N LEU A 196 -35.37 -14.31 -36.67
CA LEU A 196 -34.47 -14.48 -35.53
C LEU A 196 -35.01 -15.51 -34.52
N SER A 197 -36.32 -15.47 -34.19
CA SER A 197 -36.91 -16.46 -33.28
C SER A 197 -36.88 -17.88 -33.84
N ASN A 198 -36.98 -18.04 -35.17
CA ASN A 198 -36.96 -19.33 -35.85
C ASN A 198 -35.55 -19.76 -36.33
N ARG A 199 -34.50 -18.97 -36.04
CA ARG A 199 -33.10 -19.23 -36.42
C ARG A 199 -32.89 -19.51 -37.93
N LYS A 200 -33.63 -18.82 -38.81
CA LYS A 200 -33.48 -18.96 -40.27
C LYS A 200 -32.32 -18.10 -40.77
N ILE A 201 -31.22 -18.75 -41.19
CA ILE A 201 -29.98 -18.07 -41.56
C ILE A 201 -30.16 -17.20 -42.82
N ASP A 202 -30.73 -17.76 -43.89
CA ASP A 202 -30.87 -17.09 -45.18
C ASP A 202 -31.78 -15.84 -45.09
N ALA A 203 -32.92 -15.97 -44.42
CA ALA A 203 -33.86 -14.87 -44.24
C ALA A 203 -33.28 -13.72 -43.39
N VAL A 204 -32.41 -14.02 -42.42
CA VAL A 204 -31.75 -13.01 -41.58
C VAL A 204 -30.63 -12.30 -42.36
N GLN A 205 -29.90 -13.01 -43.22
CA GLN A 205 -28.88 -12.41 -44.09
C GLN A 205 -29.50 -11.48 -45.14
N ASP A 206 -30.63 -11.86 -45.74
CA ASP A 206 -31.35 -11.02 -46.69
C ASP A 206 -31.88 -9.74 -46.04
N LEU A 207 -32.48 -9.86 -44.85
CA LEU A 207 -32.99 -8.71 -44.08
C LEU A 207 -31.85 -7.82 -43.55
N ARG A 208 -30.68 -8.40 -43.21
CA ARG A 208 -29.45 -7.65 -42.91
C ARG A 208 -29.01 -6.84 -44.13
N GLY A 209 -28.91 -7.48 -45.30
CA GLY A 209 -28.53 -6.81 -46.54
C GLY A 209 -29.42 -5.61 -46.85
N ILE A 210 -30.72 -5.74 -46.59
CA ILE A 210 -31.70 -4.65 -46.69
C ILE A 210 -31.39 -3.52 -45.69
N LEU A 211 -31.19 -3.83 -44.40
CA LEU A 211 -30.95 -2.83 -43.36
C LEU A 211 -29.59 -2.13 -43.47
N THR A 212 -28.54 -2.82 -43.93
CA THR A 212 -27.22 -2.23 -44.20
C THR A 212 -27.29 -1.24 -45.36
N ARG A 213 -28.06 -1.56 -46.42
CA ARG A 213 -28.28 -0.64 -47.55
C ARG A 213 -29.00 0.66 -47.13
N ILE A 214 -29.92 0.57 -46.17
CA ILE A 214 -30.66 1.71 -45.63
C ILE A 214 -29.85 2.48 -44.56
N GLY A 215 -28.77 1.89 -44.05
CA GLY A 215 -27.96 2.48 -42.99
C GLY A 215 -28.60 2.44 -41.60
N ARG A 216 -29.64 1.62 -41.41
CA ARG A 216 -30.37 1.44 -40.14
C ARG A 216 -29.94 0.18 -39.39
N PHE A 217 -28.63 -0.06 -39.33
CA PHE A 217 -28.06 -1.22 -38.64
C PHE A 217 -28.40 -1.26 -37.13
N LYS A 218 -28.50 -0.10 -36.49
CA LYS A 218 -28.87 0.02 -35.06
C LYS A 218 -30.24 -0.59 -34.72
N SER A 219 -31.20 -0.58 -35.65
CA SER A 219 -32.51 -1.22 -35.46
C SER A 219 -32.36 -2.74 -35.34
N LEU A 220 -31.52 -3.36 -36.19
CA LEU A 220 -31.18 -4.78 -36.10
C LEU A 220 -30.52 -5.13 -34.78
N GLU A 221 -29.55 -4.31 -34.34
CA GLU A 221 -28.87 -4.52 -33.05
C GLU A 221 -29.87 -4.54 -31.88
N VAL A 222 -30.79 -3.58 -31.84
CA VAL A 222 -31.80 -3.47 -30.77
C VAL A 222 -32.79 -4.64 -30.80
N GLN A 223 -33.21 -5.09 -31.97
CA GLN A 223 -34.14 -6.23 -32.06
C GLN A 223 -33.44 -7.56 -31.74
N TYR A 224 -32.19 -7.70 -32.15
CA TYR A 224 -31.35 -8.85 -31.82
C TYR A 224 -31.14 -8.95 -30.30
N THR A 225 -30.72 -7.86 -29.63
CA THR A 225 -30.55 -7.87 -28.17
C THR A 225 -31.86 -8.20 -27.45
N LYS A 226 -32.98 -7.60 -27.85
CA LYS A 226 -34.30 -7.87 -27.24
C LYS A 226 -34.75 -9.34 -27.29
N ILE A 227 -34.37 -10.10 -28.32
CA ILE A 227 -34.71 -11.53 -28.40
C ILE A 227 -33.80 -12.35 -27.49
N HIS A 228 -32.49 -12.13 -27.61
CA HIS A 228 -31.47 -12.96 -26.98
C HIS A 228 -31.30 -12.69 -25.47
N ILE A 229 -31.82 -11.56 -24.96
CA ILE A 229 -31.93 -11.27 -23.52
C ILE A 229 -33.00 -12.15 -22.84
N LYS A 230 -34.10 -12.52 -23.53
CA LYS A 230 -35.25 -13.19 -22.89
C LYS A 230 -34.90 -14.53 -22.23
N PRO A 231 -34.10 -15.43 -22.84
CA PRO A 231 -33.68 -16.68 -22.19
C PRO A 231 -32.86 -16.44 -20.91
N LEU A 232 -31.93 -15.48 -20.96
CA LEU A 232 -31.07 -15.15 -19.81
C LEU A 232 -31.86 -14.55 -18.64
N LYS A 233 -32.85 -13.70 -18.94
CA LYS A 233 -33.79 -13.20 -17.93
C LYS A 233 -34.63 -14.30 -17.30
N LYS A 234 -35.11 -15.27 -18.09
CA LYS A 234 -35.87 -16.40 -17.54
C LYS A 234 -35.04 -17.22 -16.57
N LEU A 235 -33.79 -17.54 -16.91
CA LEU A 235 -32.86 -18.24 -16.00
C LEU A 235 -32.65 -17.45 -14.69
N TRP A 236 -32.57 -16.12 -14.80
CA TRP A 236 -32.45 -15.24 -13.65
C TRP A 236 -33.73 -15.20 -12.80
N GLU A 237 -34.91 -15.10 -13.41
CA GLU A 237 -36.22 -15.06 -12.73
C GLU A 237 -36.62 -16.42 -12.12
N ASP A 238 -36.25 -17.53 -12.77
CA ASP A 238 -36.49 -18.89 -12.27
C ASP A 238 -35.80 -19.15 -10.92
N PHE A 239 -34.66 -18.50 -10.68
CA PHE A 239 -34.02 -18.52 -9.37
C PHE A 239 -34.84 -17.77 -8.32
N ASP A 240 -35.38 -16.59 -8.63
CA ASP A 240 -36.24 -15.86 -7.67
C ASP A 240 -37.51 -16.64 -7.35
N LEU A 241 -38.06 -17.35 -8.33
CA LEU A 241 -39.22 -18.23 -8.13
C LEU A 241 -38.87 -19.42 -7.23
N LYS A 242 -37.71 -20.07 -7.43
CA LYS A 242 -37.21 -21.15 -6.57
C LYS A 242 -36.87 -20.66 -5.15
N GLN A 243 -36.36 -19.44 -5.01
CA GLN A 243 -36.05 -18.82 -3.72
C GLN A 243 -37.32 -18.40 -2.96
N ARG A 244 -38.34 -17.87 -3.67
CA ARG A 244 -39.66 -17.56 -3.08
C ARG A 244 -40.44 -18.82 -2.73
N ALA A 245 -40.38 -19.87 -3.55
CA ALA A 245 -41.00 -21.16 -3.26
C ALA A 245 -40.37 -21.82 -2.02
N SER A 246 -39.05 -21.85 -1.92
CA SER A 246 -38.36 -22.37 -0.72
C SER A 246 -38.65 -21.54 0.53
N ARG A 247 -38.71 -20.20 0.45
CA ARG A 247 -39.15 -19.35 1.58
C ARG A 247 -40.62 -19.58 1.98
N ALA A 248 -41.52 -19.80 1.03
CA ALA A 248 -42.94 -20.06 1.30
C ALA A 248 -43.19 -21.48 1.87
N GLU A 249 -42.33 -22.46 1.56
CA GLU A 249 -42.39 -23.78 2.21
C GLU A 249 -41.85 -23.75 3.65
N VAL A 250 -40.88 -22.88 3.95
CA VAL A 250 -40.34 -22.67 5.30
C VAL A 250 -41.38 -22.07 6.25
N GLU A 251 -42.25 -21.18 5.79
CA GLU A 251 -43.36 -20.66 6.62
C GLU A 251 -44.43 -21.71 6.93
N LYS A 252 -44.52 -22.80 6.15
CA LYS A 252 -45.52 -23.87 6.32
C LYS A 252 -45.01 -25.09 7.10
N ARG A 253 -43.70 -25.34 7.12
CA ARG A 253 -43.07 -26.45 7.84
C ARG A 253 -41.83 -25.92 8.57
N GLY A 254 -41.94 -25.70 9.88
CA GLY A 254 -40.83 -25.26 10.72
C GLY A 254 -39.71 -26.30 10.86
N GLY A 255 -38.90 -26.50 9.81
CA GLY A 255 -37.75 -27.41 9.76
C GLY A 255 -36.55 -26.81 9.01
N GLU A 256 -35.35 -27.34 9.29
CA GLU A 256 -34.05 -26.85 8.79
C GLU A 256 -33.79 -27.18 7.30
N ILE A 257 -33.81 -26.11 6.49
CA ILE A 257 -33.11 -25.74 5.23
C ILE A 257 -32.58 -26.81 4.24
N THR A 258 -33.05 -26.71 2.99
CA THR A 258 -32.27 -26.88 1.74
C THR A 258 -32.53 -25.72 0.75
N SER A 259 -32.47 -24.46 1.19
CA SER A 259 -32.48 -23.31 0.28
C SER A 259 -31.13 -23.20 -0.45
N VAL A 260 -31.13 -23.24 -1.78
CA VAL A 260 -29.91 -23.03 -2.58
C VAL A 260 -29.37 -21.63 -2.29
N SER A 261 -28.15 -21.54 -1.77
CA SER A 261 -27.49 -20.26 -1.50
C SER A 261 -27.15 -19.56 -2.82
N PHE A 262 -27.21 -18.22 -2.84
CA PHE A 262 -26.79 -17.46 -4.03
C PHE A 262 -25.33 -17.74 -4.41
N SER A 263 -24.46 -18.01 -3.44
CA SER A 263 -23.05 -18.37 -3.66
C SER A 263 -22.86 -19.68 -4.43
N SER A 264 -23.74 -20.67 -4.25
CA SER A 264 -23.66 -21.94 -4.98
C SER A 264 -24.39 -21.89 -6.32
N TRP A 265 -25.39 -21.01 -6.46
CA TRP A 265 -26.13 -20.84 -7.71
C TRP A 265 -25.41 -19.95 -8.73
N LEU A 266 -24.73 -18.89 -8.29
CA LEU A 266 -24.11 -17.91 -9.18
C LEU A 266 -23.13 -18.54 -10.21
N PRO A 267 -22.26 -19.51 -9.84
CA PRO A 267 -21.42 -20.21 -10.83
C PRO A 267 -22.24 -20.95 -11.90
N SER A 268 -23.33 -21.62 -11.51
CA SER A 268 -24.19 -22.33 -12.47
C SER A 268 -24.87 -21.38 -13.47
N PHE A 269 -25.27 -20.19 -13.01
CA PHE A 269 -25.77 -19.15 -13.90
C PHE A 269 -24.68 -18.67 -14.87
N TYR A 270 -23.46 -18.46 -14.38
CA TYR A 270 -22.33 -18.07 -15.24
C TYR A 270 -21.99 -19.15 -16.28
N ASP A 271 -22.01 -20.42 -15.91
CA ASP A 271 -21.76 -21.52 -16.86
C ASP A 271 -22.87 -21.62 -17.93
N GLU A 272 -24.14 -21.48 -17.55
CA GLU A 272 -25.26 -21.48 -18.50
C GLU A 272 -25.24 -20.27 -19.44
N THR A 273 -24.91 -19.08 -18.91
CA THR A 273 -24.77 -17.87 -19.73
C THR A 273 -23.58 -17.97 -20.69
N LEU A 274 -22.46 -18.54 -20.24
CA LEU A 274 -21.29 -18.77 -21.06
C LEU A 274 -21.61 -19.77 -22.19
N LEU A 275 -22.27 -20.88 -21.87
CA LEU A 275 -22.70 -21.87 -22.86
C LEU A 275 -23.65 -21.25 -23.90
N TYR A 276 -24.58 -20.39 -23.45
CA TYR A 276 -25.48 -19.68 -24.36
C TYR A 276 -24.70 -18.73 -25.28
N LEU A 277 -23.78 -17.94 -24.73
CA LEU A 277 -22.93 -17.03 -25.51
C LEU A 277 -22.05 -17.76 -26.51
N GLU A 278 -21.50 -18.93 -26.18
CA GLU A 278 -20.74 -19.76 -27.13
C GLU A 278 -21.59 -20.28 -28.29
N GLN A 279 -22.83 -20.70 -28.00
CA GLN A 279 -23.78 -21.14 -29.03
C GLN A 279 -24.17 -19.98 -29.95
N GLU A 280 -24.45 -18.81 -29.38
CA GLU A 280 -24.77 -17.61 -30.14
C GLU A 280 -23.54 -17.07 -30.90
N TRP A 281 -22.33 -17.21 -30.36
CA TRP A 281 -21.10 -16.86 -31.06
C TRP A 281 -20.91 -17.71 -32.33
N LYS A 282 -21.10 -19.03 -32.23
CA LYS A 282 -21.04 -19.95 -33.37
C LYS A 282 -22.15 -19.68 -34.40
N TRP A 283 -23.35 -19.32 -33.94
CA TRP A 283 -24.45 -18.98 -34.83
C TRP A 283 -24.28 -17.61 -35.49
N CYS A 284 -23.78 -16.60 -34.79
CA CYS A 284 -23.45 -15.30 -35.36
C CYS A 284 -22.27 -15.37 -36.32
N LEU A 285 -21.31 -16.29 -36.13
CA LEU A 285 -20.27 -16.55 -37.12
C LEU A 285 -20.83 -16.99 -38.47
N THR A 286 -21.93 -17.76 -38.47
CA THR A 286 -22.57 -18.23 -39.73
C THR A 286 -23.60 -17.24 -40.26
N ALA A 287 -24.36 -16.57 -39.41
CA ALA A 287 -25.40 -15.61 -39.80
C ALA A 287 -24.85 -14.21 -40.08
N PHE A 288 -23.83 -13.76 -39.35
CA PHE A 288 -23.27 -12.39 -39.37
C PHE A 288 -21.72 -12.38 -39.33
N PRO A 289 -21.02 -12.76 -40.42
CA PRO A 289 -19.56 -12.89 -40.45
C PRO A 289 -18.77 -11.62 -40.15
N GLU A 290 -19.37 -10.43 -40.32
CA GLU A 290 -18.69 -9.15 -40.11
C GLU A 290 -19.00 -8.50 -38.76
N GLU A 291 -20.12 -8.87 -38.13
CA GLU A 291 -20.70 -8.13 -36.99
C GLU A 291 -20.77 -8.97 -35.70
N TYR A 292 -20.47 -10.27 -35.77
CA TYR A 292 -20.45 -11.19 -34.61
C TYR A 292 -19.60 -10.67 -33.45
N ARG A 293 -18.51 -9.96 -33.76
CA ARG A 293 -17.57 -9.33 -32.81
C ARG A 293 -18.17 -8.19 -31.98
N SER A 294 -19.32 -7.65 -32.37
CA SER A 294 -19.98 -6.53 -31.70
C SER A 294 -21.37 -6.87 -31.18
N LEU A 295 -22.12 -7.73 -31.88
CA LEU A 295 -23.50 -8.09 -31.53
C LEU A 295 -23.58 -8.95 -30.26
N VAL A 296 -22.80 -10.03 -30.18
CA VAL A 296 -22.83 -10.96 -29.02
C VAL A 296 -22.36 -10.27 -27.72
N PRO A 297 -21.26 -9.48 -27.73
CA PRO A 297 -20.88 -8.68 -26.56
C PRO A 297 -21.98 -7.69 -26.13
N LYS A 298 -22.67 -7.04 -27.07
CA LYS A 298 -23.78 -6.12 -26.74
C LYS A 298 -24.95 -6.81 -26.04
N VAL A 299 -25.28 -8.05 -26.40
CA VAL A 299 -26.31 -8.84 -25.69
C VAL A 299 -25.95 -9.01 -24.22
N LEU A 300 -24.69 -9.33 -23.93
CA LEU A 300 -24.21 -9.48 -22.55
C LEU A 300 -24.23 -8.14 -21.79
N VAL A 301 -23.79 -7.04 -22.41
CA VAL A 301 -23.83 -5.70 -21.81
C VAL A 301 -25.26 -5.36 -21.38
N GLU A 302 -26.21 -5.50 -22.29
CA GLU A 302 -27.60 -5.12 -22.04
C GLU A 302 -28.26 -6.03 -21.01
N THR A 303 -27.96 -7.34 -21.06
CA THR A 303 -28.41 -8.30 -20.05
C THR A 303 -27.92 -7.90 -18.65
N MET A 304 -26.62 -7.62 -18.51
CA MET A 304 -26.06 -7.24 -17.20
C MET A 304 -26.61 -5.89 -16.72
N ASN A 305 -26.85 -4.92 -17.62
CA ASN A 305 -27.44 -3.64 -17.27
C ASN A 305 -28.87 -3.78 -16.72
N GLU A 306 -29.71 -4.59 -17.36
CA GLU A 306 -31.09 -4.83 -16.89
C GLU A 306 -31.13 -5.63 -15.59
N LEU A 307 -30.19 -6.57 -15.41
CA LEU A 307 -30.08 -7.37 -14.19
C LEU A 307 -29.44 -6.62 -13.02
N ASN A 308 -28.74 -5.51 -13.27
CA ASN A 308 -27.88 -4.83 -12.29
C ASN A 308 -28.56 -4.56 -10.93
N SER A 309 -29.75 -3.94 -10.94
CA SER A 309 -30.47 -3.61 -9.69
C SER A 309 -30.84 -4.86 -8.88
N SER A 310 -31.30 -5.91 -9.56
CA SER A 310 -31.64 -7.18 -8.93
C SER A 310 -30.38 -7.95 -8.46
N PHE A 311 -29.28 -7.84 -9.19
CA PHE A 311 -27.98 -8.42 -8.84
C PHE A 311 -27.45 -7.79 -7.55
N VAL A 312 -27.45 -6.46 -7.45
CA VAL A 312 -27.06 -5.73 -6.23
C VAL A 312 -27.94 -6.15 -5.05
N SER A 313 -29.26 -6.28 -5.25
CA SER A 313 -30.15 -6.78 -4.21
C SER A 313 -29.82 -8.21 -3.78
N ARG A 314 -29.49 -9.11 -4.71
CA ARG A 314 -29.13 -10.51 -4.40
C ARG A 314 -27.77 -10.60 -3.69
N VAL A 315 -26.79 -9.80 -4.09
CA VAL A 315 -25.51 -9.70 -3.38
C VAL A 315 -25.72 -9.21 -1.95
N ASN A 316 -26.54 -8.18 -1.74
CA ASN A 316 -26.88 -7.71 -0.38
C ASN A 316 -27.59 -8.78 0.45
N VAL A 317 -28.52 -9.54 -0.14
CA VAL A 317 -29.20 -10.64 0.56
C VAL A 317 -28.23 -11.80 0.86
N ALA A 318 -27.37 -12.18 -0.09
CA ALA A 318 -26.41 -13.28 0.08
C ALA A 318 -25.36 -12.96 1.15
N THR A 319 -24.84 -11.74 1.13
CA THR A 319 -23.89 -11.24 2.12
C THR A 319 -24.55 -10.97 3.48
N GLY A 320 -25.87 -10.76 3.53
CA GLY A 320 -26.68 -10.69 4.75
C GLY A 320 -27.10 -12.06 5.31
N ASP A 321 -27.34 -13.06 4.45
CA ASP A 321 -27.69 -14.45 4.82
C ASP A 321 -26.46 -15.24 5.32
N ALA A 322 -25.25 -14.83 4.93
CA ALA A 322 -23.98 -15.37 5.45
C ALA A 322 -23.81 -15.12 6.97
N VAL A 323 -24.64 -14.25 7.57
CA VAL A 323 -24.67 -14.02 9.02
C VAL A 323 -26.09 -14.20 9.56
N PRO A 324 -26.35 -15.19 10.43
CA PRO A 324 -27.71 -15.53 10.88
C PRO A 324 -28.38 -14.43 11.74
N GLU A 325 -27.61 -13.49 12.28
CA GLU A 325 -28.09 -12.39 13.14
C GLU A 325 -28.70 -11.22 12.35
N THR A 326 -28.44 -11.09 11.05
CA THR A 326 -29.00 -10.04 10.17
C THR A 326 -30.32 -10.40 9.49
N ARG A 327 -30.84 -11.63 9.71
CA ARG A 327 -32.07 -12.13 9.08
C ARG A 327 -33.31 -11.25 9.30
N SER A 328 -33.39 -10.51 10.41
CA SER A 328 -34.56 -9.64 10.70
C SER A 328 -34.47 -8.23 10.06
N VAL A 329 -33.31 -7.84 9.52
CA VAL A 329 -33.01 -6.47 9.07
C VAL A 329 -32.75 -6.42 7.55
N ALA A 330 -33.42 -7.27 6.77
CA ALA A 330 -33.34 -7.26 5.30
C ALA A 330 -33.81 -5.93 4.65
N LYS A 331 -34.40 -5.00 5.42
CA LYS A 331 -34.78 -3.65 5.01
C LYS A 331 -33.88 -2.52 5.56
N GLY A 332 -32.93 -2.82 6.43
CA GLY A 332 -32.13 -1.81 7.17
C GLY A 332 -30.62 -1.99 7.04
N VAL A 333 -30.13 -2.54 5.93
CA VAL A 333 -28.67 -2.66 5.68
C VAL A 333 -28.01 -1.28 5.49
N LEU A 334 -28.80 -0.22 5.27
CA LEU A 334 -28.28 1.15 5.27
C LEU A 334 -27.89 1.63 6.69
N ASP A 335 -28.58 1.16 7.73
CA ASP A 335 -28.33 1.58 9.12
C ASP A 335 -27.20 0.79 9.80
N VAL A 336 -26.97 -0.47 9.39
CA VAL A 336 -25.82 -1.28 9.88
C VAL A 336 -24.47 -0.71 9.43
N ILE A 337 -24.47 0.13 8.39
CA ILE A 337 -23.28 0.83 7.90
C ILE A 337 -23.09 2.19 8.60
N SER A 338 -23.99 2.57 9.52
CA SER A 338 -23.96 3.84 10.25
C SER A 338 -23.28 3.78 11.62
N GLY A 339 -22.64 2.66 11.99
CA GLY A 339 -21.63 2.63 13.05
C GLY A 339 -22.09 2.36 14.49
N ASP A 340 -23.37 2.19 14.79
CA ASP A 340 -23.85 2.05 16.18
C ASP A 340 -24.22 0.60 16.58
N LEU A 341 -23.26 -0.33 16.66
CA LEU A 341 -23.24 -1.38 17.71
C LEU A 341 -21.98 -2.29 17.68
N PRO A 342 -21.32 -2.56 18.82
CA PRO A 342 -20.12 -3.42 18.89
C PRO A 342 -20.34 -4.91 18.55
N LYS A 343 -21.59 -5.38 18.42
CA LYS A 343 -21.92 -6.75 17.92
C LYS A 343 -22.05 -6.82 16.40
N SER A 344 -22.07 -5.68 15.70
CA SER A 344 -22.17 -5.58 14.23
C SER A 344 -20.84 -5.85 13.49
N ILE A 345 -19.78 -6.13 14.23
CA ILE A 345 -18.39 -6.01 13.78
C ILE A 345 -17.84 -7.30 13.16
N LYS A 346 -18.05 -8.45 13.83
CA LYS A 346 -17.73 -9.78 13.26
C LYS A 346 -18.61 -10.09 12.04
N LEU A 347 -19.78 -9.46 12.00
CA LEU A 347 -20.74 -9.48 10.90
C LEU A 347 -20.17 -8.79 9.64
N GLN A 348 -19.50 -7.64 9.78
CA GLN A 348 -18.89 -6.92 8.64
C GLN A 348 -17.69 -7.68 8.03
N ASN A 349 -16.87 -8.35 8.85
CA ASN A 349 -15.77 -9.20 8.36
C ASN A 349 -16.27 -10.36 7.48
N LYS A 350 -17.29 -11.07 7.96
CA LYS A 350 -17.94 -12.16 7.21
C LYS A 350 -18.64 -11.64 5.95
N HIS A 351 -19.25 -10.46 6.03
CA HIS A 351 -19.89 -9.79 4.90
C HIS A 351 -18.88 -9.45 3.80
N LEU A 352 -17.72 -8.88 4.16
CA LEU A 352 -16.65 -8.56 3.21
C LEU A 352 -16.03 -9.83 2.61
N ALA A 353 -15.81 -10.88 3.41
CA ALA A 353 -15.31 -12.15 2.91
C ALA A 353 -16.27 -12.80 1.89
N ALA A 354 -17.58 -12.82 2.18
CA ALA A 354 -18.59 -13.32 1.25
C ALA A 354 -18.67 -12.47 -0.03
N LEU A 355 -18.50 -11.15 0.08
CA LEU A 355 -18.43 -10.26 -1.07
C LEU A 355 -17.21 -10.57 -1.96
N ILE A 356 -16.04 -10.81 -1.36
CA ILE A 356 -14.82 -11.20 -2.08
C ILE A 356 -14.99 -12.53 -2.79
N GLU A 357 -15.63 -13.52 -2.16
CA GLU A 357 -15.91 -14.81 -2.79
C GLU A 357 -16.79 -14.66 -4.04
N LEU A 358 -17.92 -13.95 -3.92
CA LEU A 358 -18.82 -13.66 -5.06
C LEU A 358 -18.10 -12.86 -6.16
N HIS A 359 -17.25 -11.92 -5.76
CA HIS A 359 -16.44 -11.14 -6.68
C HIS A 359 -15.44 -12.01 -7.45
N ASN A 360 -14.74 -12.92 -6.76
CA ASN A 360 -13.77 -13.83 -7.37
C ASN A 360 -14.43 -14.81 -8.35
N MET A 361 -15.64 -15.30 -8.04
CA MET A 361 -16.47 -16.09 -8.96
C MET A 361 -16.88 -15.29 -10.20
N THR A 362 -17.17 -14.00 -10.02
CA THR A 362 -17.45 -13.11 -11.16
C THR A 362 -16.18 -12.85 -11.98
N GLY A 363 -15.01 -12.85 -11.33
CA GLY A 363 -13.71 -12.69 -11.97
C GLY A 363 -13.29 -13.87 -12.83
N THR A 364 -13.60 -15.10 -12.44
CA THR A 364 -13.38 -16.27 -13.30
C THR A 364 -14.26 -16.21 -14.55
N PHE A 365 -15.53 -15.86 -14.40
CA PHE A 365 -16.46 -15.65 -15.52
C PHE A 365 -15.98 -14.55 -16.48
N ALA A 366 -15.54 -13.41 -15.95
CA ALA A 366 -14.99 -12.30 -16.73
C ALA A 366 -13.76 -12.71 -17.56
N ARG A 367 -12.85 -13.52 -17.00
CA ARG A 367 -11.69 -14.05 -17.74
C ARG A 367 -12.13 -14.99 -18.86
N ASN A 368 -13.09 -15.88 -18.59
CA ASN A 368 -13.61 -16.78 -19.62
C ASN A 368 -14.24 -15.99 -20.79
N ILE A 369 -14.96 -14.91 -20.48
CA ILE A 369 -15.51 -14.00 -21.49
C ILE A 369 -14.41 -13.27 -22.27
N GLN A 370 -13.33 -12.85 -21.61
CA GLN A 370 -12.19 -12.25 -22.30
C GLN A 370 -11.53 -13.22 -23.29
N HIS A 371 -11.47 -14.51 -22.95
CA HIS A 371 -11.00 -15.55 -23.88
C HIS A 371 -11.96 -15.73 -25.06
N LEU A 372 -13.27 -15.80 -24.80
CA LEU A 372 -14.30 -15.93 -25.84
C LEU A 372 -14.31 -14.74 -26.82
N PHE A 373 -14.08 -13.52 -26.32
CA PHE A 373 -14.07 -12.29 -27.13
C PHE A 373 -12.67 -11.83 -27.54
N SER A 374 -11.67 -12.72 -27.51
CA SER A 374 -10.28 -12.38 -27.87
C SER A 374 -10.14 -11.80 -29.30
N GLU A 375 -11.01 -12.21 -30.23
CA GLU A 375 -11.07 -11.70 -31.60
C GLU A 375 -11.80 -10.34 -31.75
N SER A 376 -12.44 -9.85 -30.69
CA SER A 376 -13.21 -8.60 -30.71
C SER A 376 -12.33 -7.38 -30.42
N ASP A 377 -12.83 -6.19 -30.79
CA ASP A 377 -12.18 -4.92 -30.51
C ASP A 377 -12.05 -4.66 -29.01
N LEU A 378 -10.92 -4.06 -28.60
CA LEU A 378 -10.60 -3.82 -27.20
C LEU A 378 -11.67 -2.98 -26.49
N GLY A 379 -12.24 -1.97 -27.18
CA GLY A 379 -13.30 -1.13 -26.62
C GLY A 379 -14.59 -1.91 -26.31
N VAL A 380 -14.92 -2.91 -27.13
CA VAL A 380 -16.10 -3.76 -26.93
C VAL A 380 -15.88 -4.70 -25.75
N VAL A 381 -14.71 -5.33 -25.66
CA VAL A 381 -14.31 -6.19 -24.53
C VAL A 381 -14.29 -5.40 -23.22
N LEU A 382 -13.79 -4.16 -23.23
CA LEU A 382 -13.84 -3.29 -22.06
C LEU A 382 -15.28 -2.97 -21.64
N SER A 383 -16.18 -2.68 -22.59
CA SER A 383 -17.57 -2.38 -22.29
C SER A 383 -18.33 -3.57 -21.68
N THR A 384 -18.08 -4.80 -22.16
CA THR A 384 -18.64 -6.01 -21.58
C THR A 384 -18.13 -6.27 -20.18
N LEU A 385 -16.81 -6.19 -19.96
CA LEU A 385 -16.24 -6.36 -18.63
C LEU A 385 -16.75 -5.31 -17.63
N LYS A 386 -16.93 -4.06 -18.08
CA LYS A 386 -17.58 -3.00 -17.27
C LYS A 386 -19.00 -3.38 -16.85
N ALA A 387 -19.81 -3.89 -17.77
CA ALA A 387 -21.18 -4.29 -17.46
C ALA A 387 -21.22 -5.42 -16.42
N ILE A 388 -20.31 -6.40 -16.53
CA ILE A 388 -20.21 -7.54 -15.59
C ILE A 388 -19.86 -7.07 -14.17
N TYR A 389 -18.91 -6.14 -14.03
CA TYR A 389 -18.47 -5.65 -12.72
C TYR A 389 -19.32 -4.50 -12.17
N SER A 390 -20.25 -3.94 -12.95
CA SER A 390 -21.12 -2.84 -12.54
C SER A 390 -21.88 -3.08 -11.23
N PRO A 391 -22.38 -4.29 -10.89
CA PRO A 391 -23.08 -4.51 -9.63
C PRO A 391 -22.17 -4.38 -8.40
N TYR A 392 -20.87 -4.60 -8.56
CA TYR A 392 -19.90 -4.49 -7.47
C TYR A 392 -19.41 -3.05 -7.26
N GLU A 393 -19.68 -2.12 -8.18
CA GLU A 393 -19.17 -0.73 -8.15
C GLU A 393 -19.54 0.01 -6.87
N THR A 394 -20.79 -0.13 -6.43
CA THR A 394 -21.30 0.50 -5.21
C THR A 394 -20.59 0.03 -3.95
N PHE A 395 -20.20 -1.25 -3.89
CA PHE A 395 -19.47 -1.82 -2.76
C PHE A 395 -18.00 -1.42 -2.76
N LYS A 396 -17.37 -1.38 -3.95
CA LYS A 396 -15.96 -1.01 -4.07
C LYS A 396 -15.72 0.47 -3.75
N MET A 397 -16.62 1.37 -4.15
CA MET A 397 -16.55 2.79 -3.76
C MET A 397 -16.66 3.01 -2.24
N ARG A 398 -17.26 2.06 -1.51
CA ARG A 398 -17.40 2.09 -0.05
C ARG A 398 -16.35 1.25 0.67
N TYR A 399 -15.43 0.63 -0.08
CA TYR A 399 -14.45 -0.31 0.46
C TYR A 399 -13.59 0.32 1.55
N GLY A 400 -13.10 1.55 1.34
CA GLY A 400 -12.31 2.27 2.34
C GLY A 400 -13.04 2.49 3.68
N GLN A 401 -14.38 2.64 3.67
CA GLN A 401 -15.17 2.76 4.91
C GLN A 401 -15.37 1.39 5.57
N MET A 402 -15.65 0.37 4.76
CA MET A 402 -15.85 -1.00 5.23
C MET A 402 -14.57 -1.58 5.85
N GLU A 403 -13.41 -1.36 5.21
CA GLU A 403 -12.13 -1.85 5.67
C GLU A 403 -11.68 -1.13 6.96
N ARG A 404 -11.88 0.19 7.07
CA ARG A 404 -11.65 0.93 8.34
C ARG A 404 -12.50 0.37 9.48
N ALA A 405 -13.78 0.12 9.23
CA ALA A 405 -14.68 -0.45 10.23
C ALA A 405 -14.27 -1.87 10.64
N VAL A 406 -13.82 -2.70 9.69
CA VAL A 406 -13.30 -4.06 9.91
C VAL A 406 -11.98 -4.07 10.68
N LEU A 407 -11.06 -3.16 10.37
CA LEU A 407 -9.76 -3.07 11.02
C LEU A 407 -9.90 -2.55 12.45
N SER A 408 -10.57 -1.41 12.66
CA SER A 408 -10.82 -0.85 14.01
C SER A 408 -11.54 -1.84 14.93
N ALA A 409 -12.46 -2.62 14.37
CA ALA A 409 -13.09 -3.76 14.99
C ALA A 409 -12.12 -4.88 15.42
N ALA A 410 -11.24 -5.29 14.50
CA ALA A 410 -10.27 -6.34 14.76
C ALA A 410 -9.27 -5.88 15.82
N MET A 411 -8.86 -4.61 15.79
CA MET A 411 -8.04 -3.98 16.83
C MET A 411 -8.72 -4.03 18.20
N ALA A 412 -10.01 -3.73 18.29
CA ALA A 412 -10.74 -3.77 19.56
C ALA A 412 -10.86 -5.20 20.14
N GLY A 413 -10.65 -6.23 19.31
CA GLY A 413 -10.53 -7.62 19.74
C GLY A 413 -9.16 -8.00 20.30
N ILE A 414 -8.14 -7.16 20.12
CA ILE A 414 -6.79 -7.37 20.64
C ILE A 414 -6.73 -6.82 22.05
N ASP A 415 -6.61 -7.72 23.02
CA ASP A 415 -6.56 -7.35 24.43
C ASP A 415 -5.14 -6.94 24.86
N ILE A 416 -4.90 -5.63 24.87
CA ILE A 416 -3.61 -5.02 25.27
C ILE A 416 -3.58 -4.76 26.80
N ARG A 417 -4.74 -4.62 27.44
CA ARG A 417 -4.83 -4.28 28.87
C ARG A 417 -5.05 -5.54 29.68
N GLY A 418 -3.98 -6.03 30.32
CA GLY A 418 -4.08 -7.09 31.32
C GLY A 418 -5.13 -6.78 32.38
N ALA A 419 -5.68 -7.84 32.99
CA ALA A 419 -6.71 -7.74 34.01
C ALA A 419 -6.32 -6.72 35.10
N ILE A 420 -7.11 -5.65 35.21
CA ILE A 420 -6.91 -4.57 36.17
C ILE A 420 -6.91 -5.14 37.60
N SER A 421 -5.77 -4.93 38.28
CA SER A 421 -5.53 -4.89 39.73
C SER A 421 -6.02 -6.10 40.54
N ARG A 422 -5.13 -7.06 40.83
CA ARG A 422 -5.32 -7.98 41.97
C ARG A 422 -4.08 -8.08 42.86
N GLY A 423 -3.92 -7.07 43.71
CA GLY A 423 -3.33 -7.24 45.05
C GLY A 423 -1.87 -6.80 45.21
N LEU A 424 -1.61 -6.21 46.37
CA LEU A 424 -0.29 -5.79 46.86
C LEU A 424 0.65 -7.01 46.92
N GLY A 425 1.77 -6.96 46.18
CA GLY A 425 2.81 -8.00 46.11
C GLY A 425 3.00 -8.66 44.72
N ALA A 426 2.15 -8.34 43.74
CA ALA A 426 2.22 -8.95 42.38
C ALA A 426 2.47 -7.95 41.24
N GLN A 427 2.83 -6.70 41.57
CA GLN A 427 2.91 -5.60 40.60
C GLN A 427 3.96 -5.83 39.50
N GLY A 428 5.12 -6.44 39.83
CA GLY A 428 6.15 -6.76 38.84
C GLY A 428 5.74 -7.88 37.87
N ILE A 429 5.01 -8.88 38.35
CA ILE A 429 4.50 -9.99 37.52
C ILE A 429 3.37 -9.50 36.61
N GLU A 430 2.46 -8.67 37.13
CA GLU A 430 1.42 -8.00 36.34
C GLU A 430 2.05 -7.11 35.25
N LEU A 431 3.15 -6.41 35.56
CA LEU A 431 3.89 -5.60 34.58
C LEU A 431 4.46 -6.48 33.46
N SER A 432 5.21 -7.54 33.77
CA SER A 432 5.75 -8.45 32.76
C SER A 432 4.67 -9.13 31.92
N GLU A 433 3.52 -9.46 32.51
CA GLU A 433 2.41 -10.08 31.77
C GLU A 433 1.71 -9.09 30.83
N THR A 434 1.56 -7.82 31.23
CA THR A 434 1.04 -6.76 30.34
C THR A 434 2.01 -6.44 29.20
N VAL A 435 3.31 -6.39 29.47
CA VAL A 435 4.35 -6.15 28.46
C VAL A 435 4.43 -7.30 27.47
N ARG A 436 4.35 -8.56 27.94
CA ARG A 436 4.27 -9.72 27.06
C ARG A 436 3.03 -9.70 26.16
N ARG A 437 1.86 -9.28 26.66
CA ARG A 437 0.66 -9.11 25.81
C ARG A 437 0.81 -7.98 24.81
N MET A 438 1.48 -6.88 25.18
CA MET A 438 1.85 -5.83 24.23
C MET A 438 2.75 -6.39 23.13
N GLU A 439 3.74 -7.21 23.47
CA GLU A 439 4.61 -7.88 22.49
C GLU A 439 3.83 -8.83 21.58
N GLU A 440 2.98 -9.70 22.13
CA GLU A 440 2.15 -10.64 21.38
C GLU A 440 1.10 -9.95 20.49
N SER A 441 0.69 -8.72 20.85
CA SER A 441 -0.27 -7.93 20.07
C SER A 441 0.31 -7.35 18.77
N ILE A 442 1.63 -7.11 18.71
CA ILE A 442 2.29 -6.53 17.53
C ILE A 442 2.21 -7.47 16.32
N PRO A 443 2.63 -8.75 16.38
CA PRO A 443 2.48 -9.68 15.25
C PRO A 443 1.02 -9.87 14.82
N GLN A 444 0.07 -9.90 15.77
CA GLN A 444 -1.36 -10.02 15.45
C GLN A 444 -1.86 -8.81 14.65
N MET A 445 -1.43 -7.60 15.02
CA MET A 445 -1.75 -6.39 14.26
C MET A 445 -1.20 -6.45 12.84
N ILE A 446 0.06 -6.83 12.67
CA ILE A 446 0.69 -6.90 11.34
C ILE A 446 -0.05 -7.89 10.42
N VAL A 447 -0.40 -9.08 10.92
CA VAL A 447 -1.17 -10.07 10.14
C VAL A 447 -2.53 -9.52 9.71
N LEU A 448 -3.20 -8.72 10.56
CA LEU A 448 -4.47 -8.08 10.19
C LEU A 448 -4.30 -7.04 9.08
N LEU A 449 -3.21 -6.27 9.12
CA LEU A 449 -2.88 -5.28 8.09
C LEU A 449 -2.51 -5.95 6.77
N GLU A 450 -1.70 -7.01 6.79
CA GLU A 450 -1.36 -7.80 5.60
C GLU A 450 -2.62 -8.41 4.95
N ALA A 451 -3.52 -8.97 5.78
CA ALA A 451 -4.79 -9.50 5.30
C ALA A 451 -5.68 -8.39 4.69
N ALA A 452 -5.61 -7.15 5.17
CA ALA A 452 -6.32 -6.01 4.56
C ALA A 452 -5.77 -5.65 3.17
N VAL A 453 -4.45 -5.71 3.00
CA VAL A 453 -3.80 -5.53 1.69
C VAL A 453 -4.26 -6.61 0.70
N GLU A 454 -4.32 -7.86 1.12
CA GLU A 454 -4.83 -8.96 0.28
C GLU A 454 -6.31 -8.82 -0.08
N ARG A 455 -7.15 -8.40 0.88
CA ARG A 455 -8.58 -8.10 0.63
C ARG A 455 -8.75 -6.97 -0.38
N CYS A 456 -7.93 -5.93 -0.28
CA CYS A 456 -7.96 -4.81 -1.23
C CYS A 456 -7.61 -5.25 -2.64
N ILE A 457 -6.55 -6.07 -2.79
CA ILE A 457 -6.12 -6.58 -4.10
C ILE A 457 -7.20 -7.49 -4.69
N SER A 458 -7.75 -8.41 -3.91
CA SER A 458 -8.76 -9.37 -4.39
C SER A 458 -10.07 -8.68 -4.78
N LEU A 459 -10.57 -7.70 -4.02
CA LEU A 459 -11.82 -7.03 -4.34
C LEU A 459 -11.64 -5.93 -5.38
N THR A 460 -10.67 -5.03 -5.21
CA THR A 460 -10.56 -3.79 -6.01
C THR A 460 -9.52 -3.87 -7.11
N GLY A 461 -8.63 -4.86 -7.11
CA GLY A 461 -7.48 -4.92 -8.01
C GLY A 461 -6.44 -3.81 -7.76
N GLY A 462 -6.51 -3.11 -6.62
CA GLY A 462 -5.63 -1.97 -6.31
C GLY A 462 -6.16 -0.61 -6.76
N SER A 463 -7.42 -0.51 -7.20
CA SER A 463 -8.03 0.77 -7.61
C SER A 463 -8.37 1.72 -6.45
N GLU A 464 -8.51 1.21 -5.22
CA GLU A 464 -8.75 2.02 -4.01
C GLU A 464 -7.56 1.90 -3.03
N ALA A 465 -6.34 1.79 -3.58
CA ALA A 465 -5.12 1.66 -2.78
C ALA A 465 -4.81 2.93 -1.96
N ASP A 466 -5.20 4.11 -2.44
CA ASP A 466 -5.10 5.38 -1.72
C ASP A 466 -5.94 5.38 -0.44
N GLU A 467 -7.22 4.99 -0.53
CA GLU A 467 -8.11 4.86 0.63
C GLU A 467 -7.68 3.75 1.59
N LEU A 468 -7.09 2.66 1.07
CA LEU A 468 -6.51 1.62 1.91
C LEU A 468 -5.32 2.16 2.72
N VAL A 469 -4.37 2.86 2.08
CA VAL A 469 -3.19 3.39 2.78
C VAL A 469 -3.62 4.34 3.89
N LEU A 470 -4.61 5.21 3.64
CA LEU A 470 -5.20 6.07 4.67
C LEU A 470 -5.86 5.26 5.80
N ALA A 471 -6.62 4.21 5.46
CA ALA A 471 -7.23 3.33 6.45
C ALA A 471 -6.20 2.61 7.34
N LEU A 472 -5.10 2.14 6.75
CA LEU A 472 -4.00 1.49 7.47
C LEU A 472 -3.28 2.48 8.40
N ASP A 473 -3.03 3.72 7.95
CA ASP A 473 -2.40 4.76 8.77
C ASP A 473 -3.31 5.14 9.96
N ASP A 474 -4.61 5.36 9.73
CA ASP A 474 -5.58 5.68 10.79
C ASP A 474 -5.64 4.59 11.88
N VAL A 475 -5.66 3.32 11.46
CA VAL A 475 -5.70 2.14 12.34
C VAL A 475 -4.39 2.02 13.11
N MET A 476 -3.23 2.14 12.46
CA MET A 476 -1.94 2.11 13.15
C MET A 476 -1.78 3.25 14.15
N LEU A 477 -2.28 4.45 13.83
CA LEU A 477 -2.30 5.59 14.75
C LEU A 477 -3.14 5.31 16.00
N GLN A 478 -4.32 4.70 15.85
CA GLN A 478 -5.16 4.29 16.98
C GLN A 478 -4.46 3.21 17.82
N TYR A 479 -3.77 2.27 17.18
CA TYR A 479 -3.05 1.20 17.85
C TYR A 479 -1.90 1.75 18.71
N ILE A 480 -1.06 2.61 18.12
CA ILE A 480 0.06 3.25 18.81
C ILE A 480 -0.46 4.14 19.95
N SER A 481 -1.60 4.82 19.77
CA SER A 481 -2.22 5.61 20.84
C SER A 481 -2.65 4.73 22.01
N ASN A 482 -3.22 3.54 21.74
CA ASN A 482 -3.56 2.56 22.78
C ASN A 482 -2.30 2.05 23.50
N LEU A 483 -1.22 1.76 22.78
CA LEU A 483 0.08 1.39 23.36
C LEU A 483 0.69 2.53 24.20
N GLN A 484 0.52 3.79 23.79
CA GLN A 484 0.95 4.94 24.58
C GLN A 484 0.13 5.12 25.86
N GLU A 485 -1.17 4.85 25.83
CA GLU A 485 -2.01 4.85 27.03
C GLU A 485 -1.63 3.73 28.00
N THR A 486 -1.35 2.53 27.49
CA THR A 486 -0.85 1.44 28.36
C THR A 486 0.52 1.80 28.91
N LEU A 487 1.44 2.36 28.13
CA LEU A 487 2.73 2.84 28.60
C LEU A 487 2.59 3.88 29.73
N LYS A 488 1.66 4.83 29.63
CA LYS A 488 1.35 5.79 30.71
C LYS A 488 0.85 5.08 31.97
N SER A 489 0.00 4.06 31.82
CA SER A 489 -0.45 3.27 32.97
C SER A 489 0.70 2.47 33.61
N LEU A 490 1.64 1.95 32.83
CA LEU A 490 2.85 1.29 33.33
C LEU A 490 3.76 2.27 34.06
N ARG A 491 3.91 3.51 33.56
CA ARG A 491 4.66 4.58 34.24
C ARG A 491 4.13 4.88 35.64
N MET A 492 2.80 4.89 35.81
CA MET A 492 2.16 5.04 37.12
C MET A 492 2.46 3.86 38.05
N VAL A 493 2.42 2.63 37.54
CA VAL A 493 2.70 1.40 38.32
C VAL A 493 4.16 1.33 38.75
N CYS A 494 5.10 1.82 37.93
CA CYS A 494 6.53 1.93 38.26
C CYS A 494 6.85 3.01 39.32
N GLY A 495 5.87 3.74 39.86
CA GLY A 495 6.06 4.65 40.99
C GLY A 495 6.76 5.97 40.68
N LEU A 496 6.93 6.32 39.40
CA LEU A 496 7.65 7.54 38.97
C LEU A 496 6.88 8.83 39.27
N ASP A 497 5.54 8.80 39.31
CA ASP A 497 4.70 9.99 39.53
C ASP A 497 4.33 10.28 41.00
N ASN A 498 4.81 9.47 41.96
CA ASN A 498 4.54 9.68 43.39
C ASN A 498 5.36 10.82 44.03
N THR A 499 6.28 11.46 43.28
CA THR A 499 7.17 12.50 43.80
C THR A 499 6.69 13.93 43.55
N THR A 500 5.65 14.14 42.72
CA THR A 500 5.20 15.49 42.34
C THR A 500 3.93 15.97 43.05
N HIS A 501 3.23 15.10 43.80
CA HIS A 501 1.97 15.44 44.46
C HIS A 501 2.07 15.87 45.93
N THR A 502 3.26 15.94 46.53
CA THR A 502 3.41 16.32 47.96
C THR A 502 3.52 17.82 48.24
N ASP A 503 3.66 18.69 47.22
CA ASP A 503 3.96 20.12 47.45
C ASP A 503 2.81 21.12 47.19
N ALA A 504 1.58 20.68 46.87
CA ALA A 504 0.51 21.62 46.49
C ALA A 504 -0.62 21.86 47.51
N LEU A 505 -0.77 21.08 48.59
CA LEU A 505 -1.93 21.23 49.51
C LEU A 505 -1.53 21.06 50.98
N LYS A 506 -0.96 22.11 51.59
CA LYS A 506 -1.07 22.34 53.04
C LYS A 506 -1.54 23.75 53.32
N LYS A 507 -2.85 23.96 53.18
CA LYS A 507 -3.59 24.91 54.01
C LYS A 507 -4.97 24.36 54.34
N ASP A 508 -5.21 24.34 55.64
CA ASP A 508 -6.45 24.14 56.37
C ASP A 508 -7.01 22.73 56.66
N ALA A 509 -7.30 22.59 57.95
CA ALA A 509 -8.27 21.73 58.63
C ALA A 509 -7.82 20.36 59.19
N GLY A 510 -7.69 20.32 60.53
CA GLY A 510 -8.44 19.37 61.36
C GLY A 510 -7.75 18.05 61.76
N LEU A 511 -7.55 17.87 63.07
CA LEU A 511 -7.17 16.61 63.69
C LEU A 511 -8.14 15.47 63.34
N GLU A 512 -7.65 14.41 62.71
CA GLU A 512 -7.99 13.02 63.08
C GLU A 512 -6.76 12.12 62.88
N LYS A 513 -6.47 11.32 63.90
CA LYS A 513 -5.44 10.27 63.88
C LYS A 513 -5.77 9.27 62.77
N LYS A 514 -5.09 9.37 61.64
CA LYS A 514 -4.95 8.28 60.66
C LYS A 514 -3.47 8.06 60.43
N GLU A 515 -3.06 6.83 60.68
CA GLU A 515 -1.68 6.36 60.64
C GLU A 515 -1.00 6.79 59.34
N ALA A 516 0.18 7.40 59.49
CA ALA A 516 1.08 7.64 58.37
C ALA A 516 1.30 6.32 57.62
N PRO A 517 1.21 6.28 56.28
CA PRO A 517 1.72 5.12 55.56
C PRO A 517 3.22 5.15 55.80
N ARG A 518 3.70 4.20 56.59
CA ARG A 518 5.14 3.93 56.70
C ARG A 518 5.65 3.74 55.27
N LEU A 519 6.77 4.38 54.94
CA LEU A 519 7.63 3.97 53.83
C LEU A 519 7.93 2.48 54.05
N VAL A 520 7.17 1.61 53.41
CA VAL A 520 7.42 0.17 53.41
C VAL A 520 8.52 -0.03 52.38
N ASP A 521 9.68 -0.51 52.82
CA ASP A 521 10.71 -1.05 51.94
C ASP A 521 10.04 -2.00 50.94
N VAL A 522 10.08 -1.65 49.64
CA VAL A 522 9.80 -2.60 48.58
C VAL A 522 10.90 -3.66 48.66
N SER A 523 10.54 -4.94 48.64
CA SER A 523 11.53 -6.03 48.68
C SER A 523 12.46 -5.93 47.47
N GLU A 524 13.76 -6.12 47.64
CA GLU A 524 14.75 -6.06 46.54
C GLU A 524 14.37 -6.97 45.35
N GLU A 525 13.65 -8.06 45.60
CA GLU A 525 13.12 -8.97 44.57
C GLU A 525 11.97 -8.35 43.75
N GLU A 526 11.06 -7.61 44.39
CA GLU A 526 9.97 -6.91 43.70
C GLU A 526 10.51 -5.73 42.88
N GLU A 527 11.58 -5.08 43.37
CA GLU A 527 12.26 -3.98 42.67
C GLU A 527 12.92 -4.46 41.37
N TRP A 528 13.66 -5.57 41.39
CA TRP A 528 14.23 -6.15 40.17
C TRP A 528 13.15 -6.69 39.24
N SER A 529 12.02 -7.17 39.74
CA SER A 529 10.89 -7.55 38.88
C SER A 529 10.29 -6.34 38.13
N ILE A 530 10.21 -5.17 38.76
CA ILE A 530 9.76 -3.92 38.12
C ILE A 530 10.80 -3.46 37.09
N VAL A 531 12.08 -3.50 37.43
CA VAL A 531 13.17 -3.14 36.49
C VAL A 531 13.17 -4.08 35.29
N GLN A 532 13.04 -5.39 35.50
CA GLN A 532 12.94 -6.38 34.42
C GLN A 532 11.70 -6.17 33.55
N GLY A 533 10.54 -5.90 34.15
CA GLY A 533 9.34 -5.58 33.37
C GLY A 533 9.46 -4.27 32.58
N ALA A 534 10.12 -3.24 33.12
CA ALA A 534 10.41 -2.00 32.40
C ALA A 534 11.41 -2.22 31.24
N LEU A 535 12.45 -3.01 31.47
CA LEU A 535 13.41 -3.41 30.44
C LEU A 535 12.74 -4.20 29.31
N GLN A 536 11.81 -5.11 29.62
CA GLN A 536 11.01 -5.81 28.62
C GLN A 536 10.15 -4.87 27.76
N VAL A 537 9.83 -3.64 28.19
CA VAL A 537 9.14 -2.68 27.31
C VAL A 537 10.01 -2.29 26.11
N LEU A 538 11.34 -2.36 26.23
CA LEU A 538 12.25 -2.09 25.11
C LEU A 538 12.12 -3.14 24.00
N THR A 539 11.88 -4.41 24.34
CA THR A 539 11.63 -5.44 23.31
C THR A 539 10.32 -5.16 22.57
N VAL A 540 9.31 -4.60 23.25
CA VAL A 540 8.07 -4.15 22.59
C VAL A 540 8.33 -3.00 21.63
N ALA A 541 9.15 -2.01 22.00
CA ALA A 541 9.49 -0.88 21.12
C ALA A 541 10.31 -1.33 19.90
N ASP A 542 11.26 -2.24 20.10
CA ASP A 542 12.07 -2.80 19.02
C ASP A 542 11.25 -3.71 18.09
N CYS A 543 10.43 -4.60 18.65
CA CYS A 543 9.49 -5.44 17.89
C CYS A 543 8.52 -4.58 17.08
N LEU A 544 7.98 -3.48 17.64
CA LEU A 544 7.11 -2.56 16.92
C LEU A 544 7.85 -1.88 15.76
N THR A 545 9.08 -1.42 15.99
CA THR A 545 9.89 -0.71 14.99
C THR A 545 10.32 -1.62 13.83
N SER A 546 10.84 -2.80 14.15
CA SER A 546 11.28 -3.80 13.17
C SER A 546 10.10 -4.34 12.35
N ARG A 547 9.00 -4.73 12.99
CA ARG A 547 7.83 -5.28 12.29
C ARG A 547 7.10 -4.24 11.44
N THR A 548 6.99 -2.99 11.92
CA THR A 548 6.37 -1.91 11.14
C THR A 548 7.20 -1.54 9.91
N SER A 549 8.53 -1.53 10.01
CA SER A 549 9.39 -1.25 8.86
C SER A 549 9.37 -2.36 7.80
N VAL A 550 9.33 -3.63 8.23
CA VAL A 550 9.12 -4.79 7.33
C VAL A 550 7.76 -4.72 6.64
N PHE A 551 6.70 -4.41 7.39
CA PHE A 551 5.37 -4.22 6.82
C PHE A 551 5.33 -3.06 5.82
N GLU A 552 5.94 -1.91 6.15
CA GLU A 552 6.02 -0.77 5.22
C GLU A 552 6.79 -1.15 3.94
N ALA A 553 7.84 -1.96 4.05
CA ALA A 553 8.57 -2.44 2.89
C ALA A 553 7.73 -3.39 2.02
N SER A 554 6.98 -4.30 2.64
CA SER A 554 6.03 -5.17 1.96
C SER A 554 4.92 -4.37 1.27
N LEU A 555 4.32 -3.38 1.96
CA LEU A 555 3.30 -2.50 1.40
C LEU A 555 3.83 -1.72 0.18
N ARG A 556 5.04 -1.17 0.25
CA ARG A 556 5.68 -0.49 -0.89
C ARG A 556 5.87 -1.43 -2.07
N ALA A 557 6.35 -2.65 -1.84
CA ALA A 557 6.54 -3.66 -2.89
C ALA A 557 5.19 -4.05 -3.55
N THR A 558 4.13 -4.19 -2.77
CA THR A 558 2.78 -4.47 -3.31
C THR A 558 2.23 -3.30 -4.12
N LEU A 559 2.41 -2.05 -3.68
CA LEU A 559 2.05 -0.85 -4.45
C LEU A 559 2.84 -0.76 -5.76
N ALA A 560 4.16 -0.99 -5.73
CA ALA A 560 4.98 -0.99 -6.94
C ALA A 560 4.52 -2.06 -7.95
N ARG A 561 4.16 -3.26 -7.47
CA ARG A 561 3.60 -4.35 -8.30
C ARG A 561 2.24 -4.00 -8.90
N ILE A 562 1.38 -3.32 -8.15
CA ILE A 562 0.10 -2.82 -8.68
C ILE A 562 0.37 -1.78 -9.78
N GLY A 563 1.35 -0.89 -9.58
CA GLY A 563 1.78 0.10 -10.58
C GLY A 563 2.32 -0.51 -11.87
N THR A 564 3.12 -1.57 -11.79
CA THR A 564 3.60 -2.28 -13.00
C THR A 564 2.46 -2.98 -13.73
N ASN A 565 1.53 -3.61 -13.01
CA ASN A 565 0.34 -4.24 -13.59
C ASN A 565 -0.53 -3.23 -14.37
N PHE A 566 -0.72 -2.00 -13.85
CA PHE A 566 -1.44 -0.95 -14.58
C PHE A 566 -0.74 -0.47 -15.84
N SER A 567 0.59 -0.40 -15.80
CA SER A 567 1.41 0.01 -16.95
C SER A 567 1.34 -1.03 -18.08
N LEU A 568 1.35 -2.32 -17.73
CA LEU A 568 1.26 -3.46 -18.66
C LEU A 568 -0.13 -3.66 -19.28
N SER A 569 -1.20 -3.33 -18.55
CA SER A 569 -2.58 -3.72 -18.93
C SER A 569 -3.41 -2.64 -19.65
N GLY A 570 -2.85 -1.48 -19.99
CA GLY A 570 -3.46 -0.62 -21.03
C GLY A 570 -3.48 0.89 -20.84
N PHE A 571 -2.76 1.47 -19.88
CA PHE A 571 -2.78 2.94 -19.72
C PHE A 571 -1.69 3.66 -20.54
N GLY A 572 -0.56 3.02 -20.84
CA GLY A 572 0.60 3.68 -21.48
C GLY A 572 0.54 3.84 -23.01
N SER A 573 -0.29 3.09 -23.74
CA SER A 573 -0.24 3.05 -25.21
C SER A 573 -1.47 3.59 -25.94
N SER A 574 -2.59 3.81 -25.24
CA SER A 574 -3.86 4.18 -25.87
C SER A 574 -4.14 5.70 -25.85
N MET A 575 -3.63 6.43 -24.86
CA MET A 575 -3.90 7.88 -24.75
C MET A 575 -3.09 8.72 -25.75
N ASP A 576 -1.83 8.38 -25.99
CA ASP A 576 -0.96 9.14 -26.91
C ASP A 576 -1.27 8.91 -28.39
N LYS A 577 -1.94 7.82 -28.75
CA LYS A 577 -2.30 7.52 -30.15
C LYS A 577 -3.57 8.21 -30.63
N LEU A 578 -4.33 8.87 -29.75
CA LEU A 578 -5.50 9.66 -30.14
C LEU A 578 -5.13 11.09 -30.57
N SER A 579 -3.88 11.52 -30.36
CA SER A 579 -3.40 12.89 -30.66
C SER A 579 -2.33 12.99 -31.76
N ALA A 580 -1.87 11.88 -32.34
CA ALA A 580 -0.90 11.90 -33.43
C ALA A 580 -1.41 11.09 -34.64
N GLY A 581 -2.31 11.71 -35.41
CA GLY A 581 -2.64 11.21 -36.74
C GLY A 581 -1.51 11.52 -37.72
N THR A 582 -0.64 10.55 -37.98
CA THR A 582 -0.03 10.31 -39.31
C THR A 582 0.65 8.95 -39.35
N ALA A 583 0.37 8.23 -40.42
CA ALA A 583 0.89 6.94 -40.87
C ALA A 583 2.33 6.59 -40.43
N ASP A 584 2.49 5.41 -39.85
CA ASP A 584 3.51 4.47 -40.33
C ASP A 584 3.12 3.02 -40.01
N ASP A 585 2.94 2.24 -41.07
CA ASP A 585 2.49 0.85 -41.09
C ASP A 585 3.71 -0.04 -41.31
N ASN A 586 4.53 -0.28 -40.28
CA ASN A 586 5.46 -1.43 -40.22
C ASN A 586 6.22 -1.54 -38.89
N SER A 587 5.63 -2.23 -37.91
CA SER A 587 6.42 -2.96 -36.92
C SER A 587 5.60 -4.14 -36.41
N GLY A 588 5.75 -5.29 -37.08
CA GLY A 588 5.22 -6.56 -36.60
C GLY A 588 5.92 -6.95 -35.30
N ALA A 589 5.38 -6.54 -34.17
CA ALA A 589 5.61 -7.21 -32.90
C ALA A 589 4.66 -8.43 -32.84
N PRO A 590 5.13 -9.62 -32.41
CA PRO A 590 4.28 -10.81 -32.39
C PRO A 590 3.12 -10.62 -31.40
N LEU A 591 1.91 -10.90 -31.86
CA LEU A 591 0.65 -10.97 -31.08
C LEU A 591 0.67 -12.15 -30.08
N GLY A 592 1.63 -12.17 -29.17
CA GLY A 592 1.71 -13.11 -28.06
C GLY A 592 1.00 -12.56 -26.84
N GLY A 593 -0.27 -12.95 -26.64
CA GLY A 593 -1.01 -12.81 -25.39
C GLY A 593 -1.46 -11.39 -25.04
N ARG A 594 -2.72 -11.04 -25.35
CA ARG A 594 -3.40 -9.95 -24.61
C ARG A 594 -3.36 -10.33 -23.13
N ALA A 595 -2.52 -9.68 -22.32
CA ALA A 595 -2.56 -9.83 -20.87
C ALA A 595 -4.00 -9.62 -20.41
N ALA A 596 -4.50 -10.50 -19.53
CA ALA A 596 -5.86 -10.40 -19.01
C ALA A 596 -6.10 -8.98 -18.50
N LEU A 597 -7.21 -8.36 -18.92
CA LEU A 597 -7.52 -6.98 -18.56
C LEU A 597 -7.81 -6.96 -17.07
N ASP A 598 -6.95 -6.29 -16.32
CA ASP A 598 -7.06 -6.25 -14.86
C ASP A 598 -8.31 -5.47 -14.43
N ILE A 599 -8.95 -5.92 -13.37
CA ILE A 599 -10.21 -5.38 -12.82
C ILE A 599 -10.06 -3.89 -12.53
N ALA A 600 -8.88 -3.48 -12.09
CA ALA A 600 -8.60 -2.11 -11.73
C ALA A 600 -8.32 -1.21 -12.96
N THR A 601 -7.77 -1.71 -14.08
CA THR A 601 -7.70 -0.89 -15.31
C THR A 601 -9.07 -0.61 -15.88
N ILE A 602 -9.97 -1.58 -15.83
CA ILE A 602 -11.36 -1.43 -16.28
C ILE A 602 -12.07 -0.29 -15.52
N ARG A 603 -11.78 -0.11 -14.24
CA ARG A 603 -12.35 0.94 -13.38
C ARG A 603 -11.69 2.31 -13.58
N LEU A 604 -10.36 2.34 -13.61
CA LEU A 604 -9.59 3.58 -13.72
C LEU A 604 -9.86 4.32 -15.05
N THR A 605 -10.33 3.63 -16.09
CA THR A 605 -10.81 4.29 -17.33
C THR A 605 -12.01 5.22 -17.13
N ASN A 606 -12.81 5.06 -16.08
CA ASN A 606 -14.00 5.90 -15.81
C ASN A 606 -13.71 7.04 -14.81
N LEU A 607 -12.59 6.99 -14.09
CA LEU A 607 -12.23 7.95 -13.04
C LEU A 607 -10.81 8.49 -13.27
N PRO A 608 -10.62 9.35 -14.31
CA PRO A 608 -9.29 9.81 -14.73
C PRO A 608 -8.58 10.66 -13.67
N ASP A 609 -9.32 11.35 -12.79
CA ASP A 609 -8.73 12.19 -11.75
C ASP A 609 -8.21 11.36 -10.57
N LYS A 610 -8.92 10.29 -10.20
CA LYS A 610 -8.42 9.29 -9.24
C LYS A 610 -7.25 8.51 -9.82
N SER A 611 -7.32 8.13 -11.10
CA SER A 611 -6.24 7.38 -11.74
C SER A 611 -4.94 8.17 -11.81
N LYS A 612 -5.00 9.48 -12.07
CA LYS A 612 -3.81 10.35 -12.03
C LYS A 612 -3.19 10.39 -10.64
N LYS A 613 -4.00 10.61 -9.60
CA LYS A 613 -3.53 10.65 -8.20
C LYS A 613 -2.89 9.32 -7.79
N LEU A 614 -3.56 8.21 -8.09
CA LEU A 614 -3.06 6.87 -7.82
C LEU A 614 -1.78 6.59 -8.60
N LEU A 615 -1.72 6.92 -9.89
CA LEU A 615 -0.53 6.72 -10.69
C LEU A 615 0.67 7.51 -10.15
N THR A 616 0.45 8.75 -9.68
CA THR A 616 1.50 9.55 -9.03
C THR A 616 2.02 8.86 -7.75
N VAL A 617 1.12 8.34 -6.90
CA VAL A 617 1.52 7.61 -5.68
C VAL A 617 2.23 6.30 -6.02
N LEU A 618 1.78 5.58 -7.05
CA LEU A 618 2.37 4.33 -7.49
C LEU A 618 3.73 4.54 -8.19
N GLU A 619 3.92 5.64 -8.90
CA GLU A 619 5.22 6.04 -9.44
C GLU A 619 6.20 6.39 -8.33
N GLN A 620 5.75 7.17 -7.33
CA GLN A 620 6.56 7.48 -6.14
C GLN A 620 6.91 6.23 -5.33
N SER A 621 6.05 5.21 -5.30
CA SER A 621 6.31 3.95 -4.59
C SER A 621 7.48 3.14 -5.16
N LYS A 622 7.94 3.44 -6.38
CA LYS A 622 9.14 2.83 -6.97
C LYS A 622 10.43 3.37 -6.34
N ASP A 623 10.38 4.53 -5.69
CA ASP A 623 11.54 5.09 -5.00
C ASP A 623 11.75 4.39 -3.65
N PRO A 624 12.97 3.94 -3.33
CA PRO A 624 13.26 3.25 -2.06
C PRO A 624 13.12 4.19 -0.83
N ARG A 625 13.11 5.50 -1.05
CA ARG A 625 12.92 6.54 -0.02
C ARG A 625 11.45 6.86 0.25
N PHE A 626 10.54 6.27 -0.52
CA PHE A 626 9.12 6.50 -0.33
C PHE A 626 8.61 5.74 0.89
N HIS A 627 8.06 6.49 1.84
CA HIS A 627 7.37 5.96 2.99
C HIS A 627 5.87 5.91 2.69
N ALA A 628 5.30 4.70 2.69
CA ALA A 628 3.87 4.52 2.45
C ALA A 628 3.03 4.98 3.65
N LEU A 629 3.61 4.95 4.86
CA LEU A 629 2.95 5.32 6.12
C LEU A 629 3.83 6.29 6.94
N PRO A 630 4.00 7.54 6.47
CA PRO A 630 4.95 8.48 7.07
C PRO A 630 4.55 8.90 8.50
N VAL A 631 3.24 9.05 8.77
CA VAL A 631 2.76 9.45 10.10
C VAL A 631 2.94 8.30 11.11
N THR A 632 2.60 7.07 10.71
CA THR A 632 2.87 5.87 11.53
C THR A 632 4.36 5.75 11.87
N SER A 633 5.27 5.87 10.89
CA SER A 633 6.72 5.78 11.14
C SER A 633 7.20 6.83 12.16
N GLN A 634 6.76 8.08 12.02
CA GLN A 634 7.05 9.14 13.00
C GLN A 634 6.52 8.83 14.40
N ARG A 635 5.31 8.24 14.49
CA ARG A 635 4.70 7.87 15.78
C ARG A 635 5.36 6.67 16.44
N VAL A 636 5.84 5.71 15.66
CA VAL A 636 6.63 4.57 16.17
C VAL A 636 7.96 5.06 16.74
N ALA A 637 8.65 5.95 16.04
CA ALA A 637 9.88 6.58 16.57
C ALA A 637 9.59 7.34 17.88
N ALA A 638 8.54 8.15 17.91
CA ALA A 638 8.14 8.88 19.12
C ALA A 638 7.72 7.94 20.28
N PHE A 639 7.14 6.78 19.98
CA PHE A 639 6.85 5.75 20.99
C PHE A 639 8.14 5.13 21.54
N SER A 640 9.09 4.78 20.67
CA SER A 640 10.41 4.27 21.07
C SER A 640 11.15 5.25 21.97
N ASP A 641 11.16 6.54 21.62
CA ASP A 641 11.74 7.59 22.47
C ASP A 641 11.10 7.65 23.86
N LYS A 642 9.76 7.51 23.93
CA LYS A 642 9.02 7.51 25.21
C LYS A 642 9.26 6.26 26.04
N VAL A 643 9.49 5.10 25.41
CA VAL A 643 9.89 3.88 26.10
C VAL A 643 11.32 4.02 26.64
N ASN A 644 12.25 4.54 25.84
CA ASN A 644 13.62 4.82 26.30
C ASN A 644 13.66 5.79 27.49
N GLU A 645 12.86 6.86 27.44
CA GLU A 645 12.69 7.80 28.56
C GLU A 645 12.14 7.10 29.80
N LEU A 646 11.12 6.24 29.65
CA LEU A 646 10.54 5.48 30.77
C LEU A 646 11.58 4.56 31.42
N VAL A 647 12.32 3.79 30.62
CA VAL A 647 13.32 2.86 31.17
C VAL A 647 14.44 3.61 31.88
N TYR A 648 14.91 4.71 31.30
CA TYR A 648 15.89 5.57 31.95
C TYR A 648 15.38 6.12 33.30
N ASP A 649 14.14 6.61 33.33
CA ASP A 649 13.51 7.12 34.55
C ASP A 649 13.39 6.02 35.61
N VAL A 650 13.01 4.79 35.23
CA VAL A 650 12.92 3.63 36.15
C VAL A 650 14.30 3.27 36.70
N LEU A 651 15.33 3.14 35.86
CA LEU A 651 16.69 2.78 36.29
C LEU A 651 17.31 3.83 37.21
N ILE A 652 17.07 5.12 36.94
CA ILE A 652 17.57 6.21 37.79
C ILE A 652 16.72 6.42 39.05
N SER A 653 15.44 6.04 39.06
CA SER A 653 14.55 6.27 40.19
C SER A 653 15.14 5.76 41.52
N LYS A 654 15.76 4.58 41.52
CA LYS A 654 16.39 3.99 42.70
C LYS A 654 17.58 4.80 43.19
N VAL A 655 18.46 5.19 42.27
CA VAL A 655 19.62 6.03 42.56
C VAL A 655 19.16 7.39 43.09
N ARG A 656 18.14 8.00 42.47
CA ARG A 656 17.57 9.28 42.90
C ARG A 656 16.98 9.20 44.32
N GLN A 657 16.23 8.15 44.64
CA GLN A 657 15.66 7.96 45.98
C GLN A 657 16.77 7.82 47.04
N ARG A 658 17.79 6.99 46.78
CA ARG A 658 18.91 6.76 47.71
C ARG A 658 19.82 7.98 47.87
N LEU A 659 20.00 8.81 46.83
CA LEU A 659 20.85 9.99 46.87
C LEU A 659 20.12 11.26 47.39
N SER A 660 18.78 11.32 47.37
CA SER A 660 17.99 12.53 47.66
C SER A 660 18.18 13.14 49.05
N GLU A 661 18.59 12.35 50.05
CA GLU A 661 18.75 12.80 51.44
C GLU A 661 20.21 13.08 51.85
N ILE A 662 21.17 12.88 50.93
CA ILE A 662 22.61 13.01 51.24
C ILE A 662 22.94 14.40 51.76
N ALA A 663 22.46 15.45 51.09
CA ALA A 663 22.74 16.84 51.49
C ALA A 663 22.28 17.20 52.92
N ARG A 664 21.37 16.39 53.51
CA ARG A 664 20.77 16.61 54.83
C ARG A 664 21.30 15.67 55.91
N LEU A 665 22.23 14.77 55.60
CA LEU A 665 22.71 13.80 56.59
C LEU A 665 23.40 14.52 57.77
N PRO A 666 23.00 14.23 59.03
CA PRO A 666 23.56 14.90 60.21
C PRO A 666 25.03 14.56 60.44
N ILE A 667 25.53 13.50 59.79
CA ILE A 667 26.90 13.00 59.90
C ILE A 667 27.91 14.01 59.38
N TRP A 668 27.54 14.83 58.37
CA TRP A 668 28.39 15.92 57.87
C TRP A 668 28.71 16.96 58.94
N SER A 669 27.79 17.17 59.88
CA SER A 669 27.92 18.12 60.99
C SER A 669 28.38 17.49 62.31
N SER A 670 28.64 16.17 62.34
CA SER A 670 29.00 15.47 63.57
C SER A 670 30.41 15.83 64.04
N VAL A 671 30.55 16.09 65.35
CA VAL A 671 31.83 16.37 66.02
C VAL A 671 32.24 15.13 66.82
N GLU A 672 33.54 14.84 66.92
CA GLU A 672 34.04 13.73 67.75
C GLU A 672 33.64 13.90 69.22
N GLU A 673 33.05 12.86 69.82
CA GLU A 673 33.05 12.71 71.28
C GLU A 673 34.47 12.32 71.71
N GLN A 674 35.18 13.26 72.33
CA GLN A 674 36.52 13.03 72.87
C GLN A 674 36.45 12.05 74.05
N GLY A 675 36.59 10.75 73.78
CA GLY A 675 37.03 9.80 74.80
C GLY A 675 38.45 10.17 75.25
N GLY A 676 38.73 10.14 76.56
CA GLY A 676 39.97 10.65 77.17
C GLY A 676 41.29 9.94 76.84
N LEU A 677 41.38 9.19 75.74
CA LEU A 677 42.59 8.51 75.26
C LEU A 677 42.76 8.75 73.74
N PRO A 678 43.97 9.08 73.25
CA PRO A 678 44.23 9.28 71.83
C PRO A 678 44.27 7.92 71.13
N LEU A 679 43.11 7.38 70.78
CA LEU A 679 43.03 6.24 69.89
C LEU A 679 43.23 6.73 68.44
N PRO A 680 44.00 6.00 67.60
CA PRO A 680 44.01 6.27 66.18
C PRO A 680 42.58 6.13 65.64
N SER A 681 42.09 7.17 64.97
CA SER A 681 40.79 7.13 64.29
C SER A 681 40.79 5.98 63.29
N PHE A 682 39.97 4.95 63.54
CA PHE A 682 39.78 3.84 62.60
C PHE A 682 39.32 4.41 61.25
N SER A 683 39.91 3.91 60.15
CA SER A 683 39.59 4.32 58.78
C SER A 683 38.08 4.37 58.56
N ALA A 684 37.57 5.49 58.05
CA ALA A 684 36.17 5.62 57.71
C ALA A 684 35.80 4.58 56.64
N TYR A 685 34.75 3.81 56.88
CA TYR A 685 34.21 2.86 55.91
C TYR A 685 33.11 3.54 55.09
N PRO A 686 32.95 3.23 53.79
CA PRO A 686 31.89 3.79 52.97
C PRO A 686 30.50 3.58 53.59
N GLN A 687 29.65 4.61 53.55
CA GLN A 687 28.30 4.52 54.11
C GLN A 687 27.37 3.65 53.27
N ALA A 688 26.35 3.09 53.93
CA ALA A 688 25.35 2.21 53.32
C ALA A 688 24.67 2.80 52.08
N TYR A 689 24.52 4.13 52.01
CA TYR A 689 23.90 4.79 50.84
C TYR A 689 24.79 4.67 49.60
N VAL A 690 26.12 4.85 49.70
CA VAL A 690 27.03 4.72 48.55
C VAL A 690 27.27 3.27 48.20
N THR A 691 27.42 2.38 49.19
CA THR A 691 27.61 0.96 48.92
C THR A 691 26.39 0.36 48.21
N SER A 692 25.17 0.75 48.61
CA SER A 692 23.94 0.31 47.92
C SER A 692 23.84 0.83 46.48
N VAL A 693 24.30 2.05 46.19
CA VAL A 693 24.36 2.59 44.82
C VAL A 693 25.44 1.87 44.01
N GLY A 694 26.60 1.59 44.60
CA GLY A 694 27.67 0.84 43.96
C GLY A 694 27.29 -0.61 43.63
N GLU A 695 26.66 -1.30 44.58
CA GLU A 695 26.12 -2.65 44.39
C GLU A 695 25.03 -2.67 43.31
N TYR A 696 24.13 -1.68 43.29
CA TYR A 696 23.13 -1.54 42.22
C TYR A 696 23.78 -1.37 40.84
N LEU A 697 24.76 -0.47 40.71
CA LEU A 697 25.46 -0.24 39.45
C LEU A 697 26.26 -1.47 38.98
N LEU A 698 26.80 -2.26 39.91
CA LEU A 698 27.55 -3.49 39.59
C LEU A 698 26.64 -4.70 39.27
N THR A 699 25.40 -4.71 39.75
CA THR A 699 24.42 -5.77 39.47
C THR A 699 23.58 -5.51 38.21
N LEU A 700 23.48 -4.24 37.77
CA LEU A 700 22.79 -3.82 36.55
C LEU A 700 23.25 -4.55 35.27
N PRO A 701 24.54 -4.82 35.02
CA PRO A 701 24.98 -5.56 33.84
C PRO A 701 24.36 -6.97 33.73
N GLN A 702 24.27 -7.69 34.85
CA GLN A 702 23.69 -9.05 34.90
C GLN A 702 22.20 -9.07 34.55
N GLN A 703 21.53 -7.93 34.72
CA GLN A 703 20.11 -7.76 34.50
C GLN A 703 19.79 -7.29 33.06
N LEU A 704 20.76 -6.67 32.37
CA LEU A 704 20.66 -6.25 30.97
C LEU A 704 21.04 -7.36 29.98
N GLU A 705 21.95 -8.26 30.37
CA GLU A 705 22.42 -9.37 29.54
C GLU A 705 21.29 -10.24 28.94
N PRO A 706 20.28 -10.72 29.69
CA PRO A 706 19.19 -11.52 29.11
C PRO A 706 18.28 -10.73 28.14
N LEU A 707 18.22 -9.40 28.25
CA LEU A 707 17.45 -8.55 27.34
C LEU A 707 18.22 -8.28 26.04
N ALA A 708 19.54 -8.11 26.15
CA ALA A 708 20.42 -7.84 25.03
C ALA A 708 20.42 -9.03 24.03
N GLU A 709 20.34 -10.26 24.53
CA GLU A 709 20.16 -11.46 23.70
C GLU A 709 18.78 -11.50 22.99
N GLY A 710 17.74 -10.96 23.62
CA GLY A 710 16.37 -10.94 23.07
C GLY A 710 16.16 -9.89 21.97
N ILE A 711 16.78 -8.70 22.10
CA ILE A 711 16.67 -7.60 21.13
C ILE A 711 17.52 -7.88 19.88
N SER A 712 18.66 -8.54 20.03
CA SER A 712 19.61 -8.77 18.91
C SER A 712 19.09 -9.79 17.89
N GLY A 713 18.03 -10.55 18.22
CA GLY A 713 17.61 -11.69 17.41
C GLY A 713 18.69 -12.78 17.34
N SER A 714 18.30 -14.02 17.06
CA SER A 714 19.21 -15.18 17.04
C SER A 714 20.36 -15.11 16.01
N GLU A 715 20.49 -14.04 15.22
CA GLU A 715 21.43 -13.94 14.10
C GLU A 715 22.35 -12.71 14.11
N ALA A 716 22.11 -11.67 14.94
CA ALA A 716 23.05 -10.56 15.10
C ALA A 716 24.03 -10.87 16.23
N GLY A 717 25.33 -10.68 15.96
CA GLY A 717 26.41 -11.17 16.81
C GLY A 717 26.38 -10.64 18.25
N ASN A 718 26.95 -11.43 19.16
CA ASN A 718 27.19 -11.13 20.58
C ASN A 718 27.73 -9.71 20.84
N ASP A 719 28.39 -9.10 19.85
CA ASP A 719 28.96 -7.77 19.90
C ASP A 719 27.91 -6.64 19.96
N GLU A 720 26.75 -6.76 19.29
CA GLU A 720 25.68 -5.73 19.33
C GLU A 720 24.93 -5.74 20.67
N ALA A 721 24.69 -6.93 21.23
CA ALA A 721 24.14 -7.12 22.56
C ALA A 721 25.04 -6.49 23.64
N GLN A 722 26.35 -6.73 23.54
CA GLN A 722 27.35 -6.13 24.43
C GLN A 722 27.41 -4.62 24.29
N PHE A 723 27.29 -4.09 23.07
CA PHE A 723 27.25 -2.66 22.82
C PHE A 723 26.03 -2.00 23.47
N PHE A 724 24.84 -2.59 23.30
CA PHE A 724 23.59 -2.12 23.91
C PHE A 724 23.68 -2.09 25.44
N ALA A 725 24.16 -3.17 26.05
CA ALA A 725 24.33 -3.24 27.50
C ALA A 725 25.33 -2.19 28.01
N THR A 726 26.44 -2.00 27.30
CA THR A 726 27.46 -0.99 27.64
C THR A 726 26.92 0.43 27.54
N GLU A 727 26.13 0.74 26.52
CA GLU A 727 25.52 2.06 26.35
C GLU A 727 24.55 2.41 27.49
N TRP A 728 23.72 1.46 27.92
CA TRP A 728 22.81 1.65 29.06
C TRP A 728 23.55 1.76 30.39
N ILE A 729 24.60 0.95 30.61
CA ILE A 729 25.47 1.06 31.79
C ILE A 729 26.09 2.46 31.84
N PHE A 730 26.63 2.96 30.72
CA PHE A 730 27.21 4.30 30.64
C PHE A 730 26.19 5.38 30.98
N LYS A 731 25.00 5.34 30.37
CA LYS A 731 23.90 6.30 30.60
C LYS A 731 23.45 6.34 32.06
N VAL A 732 23.30 5.19 32.70
CA VAL A 732 22.88 5.10 34.12
C VAL A 732 24.00 5.53 35.05
N ALA A 733 25.25 5.10 34.80
CA ALA A 733 26.40 5.49 35.61
C ALA A 733 26.70 6.99 35.53
N GLU A 734 26.60 7.60 34.34
CA GLU A 734 26.72 9.04 34.15
C GLU A 734 25.60 9.79 34.89
N GLY A 735 24.35 9.34 34.75
CA GLY A 735 23.20 9.92 35.47
C GLY A 735 23.32 9.81 37.00
N ALA A 736 23.78 8.66 37.50
CA ALA A 736 24.04 8.43 38.92
C ALA A 736 25.14 9.38 39.45
N THR A 737 26.21 9.55 38.68
CA THR A 737 27.31 10.44 39.00
C THR A 737 26.85 11.90 38.99
N ALA A 738 26.03 12.31 38.02
CA ALA A 738 25.46 13.65 37.95
C ALA A 738 24.57 13.97 39.16
N LEU A 739 23.71 13.03 39.57
CA LEU A 739 22.88 13.17 40.77
C LEU A 739 23.74 13.26 42.03
N PHE A 740 24.80 12.46 42.14
CA PHE A 740 25.72 12.54 43.27
C PHE A 740 26.42 13.90 43.30
N MET A 741 26.91 14.41 42.17
CA MET A 741 27.50 15.75 42.08
C MET A 741 26.51 16.86 42.49
N GLU A 742 25.24 16.75 42.12
CA GLU A 742 24.20 17.70 42.54
C GLU A 742 23.99 17.68 44.06
N GLN A 743 23.95 16.49 44.67
CA GLN A 743 23.81 16.34 46.12
C GLN A 743 25.03 16.84 46.89
N LEU A 744 26.24 16.64 46.37
CA LEU A 744 27.48 17.19 46.94
C LEU A 744 27.47 18.72 46.92
N ARG A 745 26.93 19.34 45.86
CA ARG A 745 26.74 20.80 45.79
C ARG A 745 25.73 21.33 46.82
N GLY A 746 24.79 20.49 47.25
CA GLY A 746 23.79 20.80 48.25
C GLY A 746 24.28 20.76 49.71
N ILE A 747 25.51 20.31 49.98
CA ILE A 747 26.06 20.26 51.35
C ILE A 747 26.43 21.68 51.80
N HIS A 748 25.87 22.12 52.93
CA HIS A 748 26.07 23.49 53.44
C HIS A 748 27.24 23.61 54.43
N TYR A 749 27.58 22.53 55.14
CA TYR A 749 28.62 22.53 56.18
C TYR A 749 29.20 21.13 56.41
N ILE A 750 30.52 21.02 56.59
CA ILE A 750 31.20 19.75 56.86
C ILE A 750 32.25 19.87 57.98
N THR A 751 32.31 18.90 58.89
CA THR A 751 33.35 18.74 59.92
C THR A 751 34.54 17.92 59.40
N ASP A 752 35.65 17.85 60.13
CA ASP A 752 36.82 17.04 59.71
C ASP A 752 36.51 15.55 59.63
N ARG A 753 35.67 15.06 60.56
CA ARG A 753 35.15 13.70 60.53
C ARG A 753 34.20 13.47 59.36
N GLY A 754 33.27 14.40 59.12
CA GLY A 754 32.37 14.34 57.96
C GLY A 754 33.13 14.36 56.64
N ALA A 755 34.24 15.09 56.58
CA ALA A 755 35.15 15.14 55.46
C ALA A 755 35.87 13.81 55.21
N GLN A 756 36.46 13.21 56.25
CA GLN A 756 37.10 11.89 56.11
C GLN A 756 36.09 10.82 55.66
N GLN A 757 34.85 10.90 56.15
CA GLN A 757 33.77 10.03 55.70
C GLN A 757 33.39 10.26 54.24
N LEU A 758 33.27 11.52 53.82
CA LEU A 758 32.94 11.87 52.43
C LEU A 758 34.07 11.48 51.46
N ALA A 759 35.32 11.56 51.90
CA ALA A 759 36.47 11.08 51.13
C ALA A 759 36.37 9.57 50.86
N ALA A 760 36.09 8.77 51.89
CA ALA A 760 35.91 7.31 51.74
C ALA A 760 34.71 6.96 50.85
N ASP A 761 33.61 7.71 50.97
CA ASP A 761 32.41 7.57 50.13
C ASP A 761 32.70 7.88 48.65
N ILE A 762 33.43 8.96 48.35
CA ILE A 762 33.81 9.34 46.97
C ILE A 762 34.85 8.37 46.40
N GLU A 763 35.81 7.92 47.21
CA GLU A 763 36.82 6.93 46.81
C GLU A 763 36.16 5.61 46.39
N TYR A 764 35.19 5.12 47.17
CA TYR A 764 34.43 3.92 46.82
C TYR A 764 33.67 4.10 45.50
N LEU A 765 32.97 5.23 45.31
CA LEU A 765 32.26 5.48 44.05
C LEU A 765 33.22 5.58 42.85
N ASN A 766 34.39 6.21 43.01
CA ASN A 766 35.42 6.27 41.96
C ASN A 766 35.94 4.88 41.58
N ASN A 767 36.08 3.98 42.56
CA ASN A 767 36.45 2.59 42.31
C ASN A 767 35.36 1.84 41.54
N VAL A 768 34.08 2.05 41.87
CA VAL A 768 32.94 1.48 41.13
C VAL A 768 32.90 2.00 39.70
N LEU A 769 33.06 3.31 39.49
CA LEU A 769 33.10 3.91 38.15
C LEU A 769 34.28 3.38 37.32
N SER A 770 35.44 3.19 37.95
CA SER A 770 36.61 2.59 37.29
C SER A 770 36.37 1.13 36.91
N ALA A 771 35.65 0.36 37.74
CA ALA A 771 35.26 -1.02 37.43
C ALA A 771 34.28 -1.11 36.25
N LEU A 772 33.44 -0.09 36.06
CA LEU A 772 32.54 0.05 34.91
C LEU A 772 33.21 0.71 33.69
N SER A 773 34.52 0.95 33.72
CA SER A 773 35.30 1.62 32.67
C SER A 773 34.83 3.04 32.34
N MET A 774 34.24 3.75 33.31
CA MET A 774 33.77 5.13 33.17
C MET A 774 34.89 6.14 33.47
N PRO A 775 35.02 7.24 32.70
CA PRO A 775 35.91 8.33 33.04
C PRO A 775 35.42 9.05 34.29
N ILE A 776 36.29 9.21 35.29
CA ILE A 776 35.97 9.92 36.53
C ILE A 776 35.86 11.42 36.22
N PRO A 777 34.71 12.07 36.53
CA PRO A 777 34.57 13.51 36.29
C PRO A 777 35.59 14.33 37.08
N PRO A 778 36.17 15.39 36.49
CA PRO A 778 37.16 16.24 37.16
C PRO A 778 36.60 16.93 38.40
N PHE A 779 35.28 17.11 38.46
CA PHE A 779 34.57 17.60 39.65
C PHE A 779 34.77 16.67 40.85
N LEU A 780 34.57 15.36 40.70
CA LEU A 780 34.70 14.40 41.80
C LEU A 780 36.15 14.20 42.24
N SER A 781 37.10 14.19 41.29
CA SER A 781 38.53 14.09 41.61
C SER A 781 39.03 15.32 42.36
N THR A 782 38.63 16.52 41.93
CA THR A 782 38.95 17.79 42.62
C THR A 782 38.31 17.83 44.00
N PHE A 783 37.03 17.45 44.12
CA PHE A 783 36.30 17.44 45.38
C PHE A 783 36.91 16.44 46.38
N HIS A 784 37.31 15.25 45.91
CA HIS A 784 38.04 14.27 46.72
C HIS A 784 39.41 14.80 47.17
N ALA A 785 40.22 15.35 46.27
CA ALA A 785 41.55 15.89 46.61
C ALA A 785 41.49 17.03 47.65
N CYS A 786 40.51 17.93 47.52
CA CYS A 786 40.29 19.01 48.48
C CYS A 786 39.74 18.55 49.83
N ILE A 787 39.11 17.37 49.89
CA ILE A 787 38.56 16.80 51.13
C ILE A 787 39.55 15.86 51.84
N SER A 788 40.34 15.10 51.11
CA SER A 788 41.34 14.20 51.70
C SER A 788 42.54 14.95 52.30
N THR A 789 42.70 16.23 51.96
CA THR A 789 43.76 17.10 52.50
C THR A 789 43.34 17.76 53.83
N PRO A 790 44.26 17.81 54.82
CA PRO A 790 43.98 18.45 56.11
C PRO A 790 43.78 19.96 55.94
N ARG A 791 42.92 20.57 56.77
CA ARG A 791 42.45 21.98 56.63
C ARG A 791 43.56 23.00 56.39
N ASP A 792 44.73 22.79 56.99
CA ASP A 792 45.86 23.72 56.94
C ASP A 792 46.61 23.69 55.58
N GLN A 793 46.51 22.59 54.83
CA GLN A 793 47.26 22.36 53.57
C GLN A 793 46.39 22.53 52.31
N VAL A 794 45.06 22.61 52.45
CA VAL A 794 44.12 22.83 51.34
C VAL A 794 44.44 24.15 50.61
N ARG A 795 44.83 25.18 51.37
CA ARG A 795 45.19 26.51 50.81
C ARG A 795 46.44 26.46 49.93
N ASP A 796 47.43 25.65 50.32
CA ASP A 796 48.67 25.51 49.58
C ASP A 796 48.46 24.68 48.30
N LEU A 797 47.58 23.67 48.34
CA LEU A 797 47.18 22.88 47.18
C LEU A 797 46.50 23.72 46.09
N ILE A 798 45.57 24.60 46.48
CA ILE A 798 44.85 25.49 45.54
C ILE A 798 45.81 26.51 44.92
N LYS A 799 46.83 26.96 45.67
CA LYS A 799 47.84 27.91 45.21
C LYS A 799 48.93 27.26 44.35
N SER A 800 49.30 26.02 44.62
CA SER A 800 50.38 25.31 43.92
C SER A 800 49.97 24.81 42.54
N ASP A 801 48.69 24.52 42.32
CA ASP A 801 48.24 23.75 41.14
C ASP A 801 47.64 24.61 40.00
N GLY A 802 47.57 25.93 40.17
CA GLY A 802 47.44 26.91 39.09
C GLY A 802 46.29 26.73 38.09
N GLY A 803 45.26 25.94 38.41
CA GLY A 803 44.11 25.68 37.53
C GLY A 803 44.34 24.68 36.39
N THR A 804 45.44 23.90 36.40
CA THR A 804 45.74 22.94 35.32
C THR A 804 45.13 21.55 35.51
N GLN A 805 44.92 21.10 36.75
CA GLN A 805 44.35 19.78 37.08
C GLN A 805 43.11 19.83 37.98
N LEU A 806 42.88 20.95 38.67
CA LEU A 806 41.77 21.13 39.61
C LEU A 806 40.75 22.13 39.07
N ASP A 807 39.47 21.78 39.19
CA ASP A 807 38.35 22.65 38.86
C ASP A 807 38.18 23.76 39.93
N LEU A 808 38.65 24.98 39.62
CA LEU A 808 38.65 26.12 40.56
C LEU A 808 37.29 26.38 41.24
N PRO A 809 36.15 26.43 40.52
CA PRO A 809 34.82 26.59 41.12
C PRO A 809 34.49 25.54 42.19
N THR A 810 34.91 24.29 41.97
CA THR A 810 34.68 23.18 42.89
C THR A 810 35.58 23.28 44.12
N ALA A 811 36.85 23.67 43.94
CA ALA A 811 37.76 23.94 45.05
C ALA A 811 37.28 25.10 45.94
N HIS A 812 36.71 26.16 45.34
CA HIS A 812 36.08 27.26 46.07
C HIS A 812 34.83 26.82 46.84
N LEU A 813 34.01 25.95 46.25
CA LEU A 813 32.84 25.36 46.91
C LEU A 813 33.24 24.53 48.14
N VAL A 814 34.22 23.64 48.02
CA VAL A 814 34.73 22.83 49.15
C VAL A 814 35.30 23.71 50.26
N SER A 815 36.04 24.77 49.91
CA SER A 815 36.59 25.72 50.87
C SER A 815 35.50 26.47 51.64
N LYS A 816 34.40 26.83 50.95
CA LYS A 816 33.21 27.45 51.56
C LYS A 816 32.49 26.49 52.51
N ILE A 817 32.32 25.22 52.13
CA ILE A 817 31.67 24.19 52.95
C ILE A 817 32.48 23.88 54.22
N ARG A 818 33.82 23.90 54.13
CA ARG A 818 34.75 23.71 55.25
C ARG A 818 35.00 24.95 56.11
N ARG A 819 34.45 26.11 55.74
CA ARG A 819 34.67 27.43 56.38
C ARG A 819 36.16 27.83 56.47
N ILE A 820 36.93 27.52 55.43
CA ILE A 820 38.32 27.95 55.32
C ILE A 820 38.32 29.34 54.67
N SER A 821 38.93 30.34 55.33
CA SER A 821 39.08 31.67 54.73
C SER A 821 40.12 31.60 53.61
N LEU A 822 39.69 31.92 52.39
CA LEU A 822 40.54 31.91 51.18
C LEU A 822 41.28 33.24 50.94
N GLU A 823 41.11 34.23 51.82
CA GLU A 823 41.88 35.49 51.80
C GLU A 823 43.37 35.29 52.16
#